data_AF-X6MC13-F1
#
_entry.id   AF-X6MC13-F1
#
_cell.length_a   1.000
_cell.length_b   1.000
_cell.length_c   1.000
_cell.angle_alpha   90.00
_cell.angle_beta   90.00
_cell.angle_gamma   90.00
#
_symmetry.space_group_name_H-M   'P 1'
#
loop_
_entity.id
_entity.type
_entity.pdbx_description
1 polymer ?
#
loop_
_entity_poly.entity_id
_entity_poly.type
_entity_poly.pdbx_seq_one_letter_code
_entity_poly.pdbx_strand_id
1 'polypeptide(L)'
;MLTIFDSFELNLEGQSLNDNVNYVTINLLAKGITTLQNLEVWIELFHRNIKKNQNQWSNLLTNSLREWWVSDYFDKEFTGKCYHRKVIWFLHPSRYNSIEEDFRKVFKELVESNADRFHFDNKCWDEDSRNKLKNCVIESLSKQDGSIDEWTWLLSLIIKIPSKQYCQNNLFFLDALFWTKNNIVSNEDEKEEKVPQNKEGEHDIELFKKELEYCVACIGWKEFLTKCQQIKILADLWKFIQKTLKILGTIIKDDKLTFSLCGFLKKDENEERIRKLGENVIGLSKLDLAMEKFVDYKKLTDNFMIVLCNCYYLSDFEIKFEKEKKLLSDSSKEFQLMVDREKSDVFHIMWNKRQAAYNPNLISTIDNLMDVFKQADLDWNNLISKIKNNTLQYIDLEPYQITNWKLEMNILFPDTKHQEKDTIQTYVLDIENAFYFLQTKEHWRLLKNSTMIIQNIHKIKILKDNEMWQDFVYIIAQSEQKKNKASIKEASEWYLKCKHYFGDISNKKDVLEPICNNEKQIQALATNGIFTDQTQFEFTIQRMDDSQNEKFRQLVGALREINQTMRKIIWDATFQSICELAKAILTLPEQSNNFGSKLTKCLDMDFEELFHLMKEGDQLSVVKRLGQFEQAGQTGEWVLNDYETIFGLHQLNAFPNFSAKIKSKMDKYEGLTLQFGMTSLNCDSIENTLDRLKLVLQYEICKEIYAIRIDYWERGGHDKKEKLILQAKDSIETFENNRKEWIDKLNKWKKECISLRNTYPGLAYFTMNEAQHLIEKMNKISSFDCGCWDGL
;
A
#
# COMPACT_ATOMS: atom_id res chain seq x y z
N MET A 1 -10.81 22.65 -57.81
CA MET A 1 -9.73 23.58 -57.40
C MET A 1 -9.12 24.27 -58.61
N LEU A 2 -8.70 23.54 -59.67
CA LEU A 2 -8.16 24.12 -60.91
C LEU A 2 -9.11 25.12 -61.62
N THR A 3 -10.41 24.83 -61.69
CA THR A 3 -11.43 25.72 -62.27
C THR A 3 -11.71 26.99 -61.47
N ILE A 4 -11.23 27.09 -60.22
CA ILE A 4 -11.37 28.31 -59.40
C ILE A 4 -10.16 29.23 -59.60
N PHE A 5 -9.00 28.72 -60.02
CA PHE A 5 -7.79 29.53 -60.19
C PHE A 5 -7.59 30.08 -61.61
N ASP A 6 -8.20 29.48 -62.63
CA ASP A 6 -8.07 29.96 -64.01
C ASP A 6 -8.91 31.22 -64.32
N SER A 7 -9.71 31.71 -63.38
CA SER A 7 -10.59 32.89 -63.54
C SER A 7 -10.28 34.10 -62.66
N PHE A 8 -9.18 34.09 -61.89
CA PHE A 8 -8.80 35.23 -61.04
C PHE A 8 -7.58 35.98 -61.59
N GLU A 9 -7.82 36.93 -62.50
CA GLU A 9 -7.00 38.14 -62.54
C GLU A 9 -7.35 39.00 -61.31
N LEU A 10 -6.67 38.75 -60.20
CA LEU A 10 -6.83 39.54 -58.97
C LEU A 10 -6.20 40.93 -59.15
N ASN A 11 -7.01 41.90 -59.57
CA ASN A 11 -6.72 43.32 -59.37
C ASN A 11 -7.01 43.68 -57.90
N LEU A 12 -5.95 43.88 -57.12
CA LEU A 12 -6.02 44.19 -55.68
C LEU A 12 -5.69 45.67 -55.46
N GLU A 13 -6.69 46.54 -55.56
CA GLU A 13 -6.62 47.91 -55.04
C GLU A 13 -7.55 48.02 -53.83
N GLY A 14 -6.98 47.85 -52.62
CA GLY A 14 -7.70 47.98 -51.34
C GLY A 14 -7.12 47.09 -50.25
N GLN A 15 -6.58 47.69 -49.19
CA GLN A 15 -5.86 46.98 -48.10
C GLN A 15 -6.75 45.96 -47.37
N SER A 16 -8.05 46.24 -47.20
CA SER A 16 -9.01 45.32 -46.56
C SER A 16 -9.45 44.14 -47.44
N LEU A 17 -9.31 44.25 -48.77
CA LEU A 17 -9.59 43.15 -49.71
C LEU A 17 -8.41 42.15 -49.74
N ASN A 18 -7.18 42.65 -49.58
CA ASN A 18 -5.98 41.81 -49.59
C ASN A 18 -5.97 40.81 -48.41
N ASP A 19 -6.42 41.24 -47.22
CA ASP A 19 -6.51 40.37 -46.04
C ASP A 19 -7.56 39.26 -46.20
N ASN A 20 -8.72 39.57 -46.78
CA ASN A 20 -9.76 38.57 -47.07
C ASN A 20 -9.32 37.57 -48.14
N VAL A 21 -8.62 38.03 -49.18
CA VAL A 21 -8.07 37.14 -50.22
C VAL A 21 -6.99 36.24 -49.64
N ASN A 22 -6.10 36.77 -48.80
CA ASN A 22 -5.11 35.96 -48.08
C ASN A 22 -5.76 34.90 -47.21
N TYR A 23 -6.79 35.27 -46.44
CA TYR A 23 -7.52 34.34 -45.60
C TYR A 23 -8.17 33.21 -46.41
N VAL A 24 -8.80 33.52 -47.54
CA VAL A 24 -9.40 32.52 -48.44
C VAL A 24 -8.32 31.62 -49.05
N THR A 25 -7.21 32.19 -49.51
CA THR A 25 -6.08 31.44 -50.07
C THR A 25 -5.44 30.51 -49.05
N ILE A 26 -5.21 30.96 -47.81
CA ILE A 26 -4.71 30.13 -46.71
C ILE A 26 -5.65 28.95 -46.47
N ASN A 27 -6.97 29.19 -46.40
CA ASN A 27 -7.95 28.13 -46.20
C ASN A 27 -7.99 27.12 -47.37
N LEU A 28 -7.79 27.59 -48.61
CA LEU A 28 -7.72 26.72 -49.79
C LEU A 28 -6.44 25.88 -49.80
N LEU A 29 -5.29 26.49 -49.47
CA LEU A 29 -4.01 25.79 -49.33
C LEU A 29 -4.07 24.74 -48.21
N ALA A 30 -4.65 25.10 -47.06
CA ALA A 30 -4.88 24.19 -45.95
C ALA A 30 -5.75 22.99 -46.36
N LYS A 31 -6.77 23.18 -47.22
CA LYS A 31 -7.56 22.08 -47.80
C LYS A 31 -6.76 21.27 -48.84
N GLY A 32 -5.88 21.93 -49.60
CA GLY A 32 -5.01 21.32 -50.61
C GLY A 32 -4.11 20.23 -50.03
N ILE A 33 -3.66 20.39 -48.78
CA ILE A 33 -2.68 19.51 -48.15
C ILE A 33 -3.28 18.31 -47.40
N THR A 34 -4.60 18.09 -47.50
CA THR A 34 -5.35 17.11 -46.67
C THR A 34 -5.46 15.71 -47.25
N THR A 35 -5.37 15.54 -48.57
CA THR A 35 -5.55 14.23 -49.23
C THR A 35 -4.59 14.11 -50.41
N LEU A 36 -4.22 12.87 -50.77
CA LEU A 36 -3.32 12.61 -51.90
C LEU A 36 -3.81 13.23 -53.22
N GLN A 37 -5.12 13.13 -53.50
CA GLN A 37 -5.73 13.74 -54.69
C GLN A 37 -5.63 15.27 -54.69
N ASN A 38 -5.79 15.90 -53.52
CA ASN A 38 -5.62 17.34 -53.39
C ASN A 38 -4.15 17.75 -53.48
N LEU A 39 -3.22 16.91 -53.01
CA LEU A 39 -1.79 17.16 -53.08
C LEU A 39 -1.28 17.23 -54.52
N GLU A 40 -1.80 16.40 -55.42
CA GLU A 40 -1.49 16.48 -56.86
C GLU A 40 -1.94 17.82 -57.47
N VAL A 41 -3.02 18.43 -56.97
CA VAL A 41 -3.45 19.76 -57.44
C VAL A 41 -2.66 20.88 -56.75
N TRP A 42 -2.32 20.68 -55.49
CA TRP A 42 -1.55 21.61 -54.68
C TRP A 42 -0.12 21.80 -55.20
N ILE A 43 0.54 20.72 -55.66
CA ILE A 43 1.92 20.79 -56.15
C ILE A 43 2.04 21.60 -57.45
N GLU A 44 1.01 21.59 -58.30
CA GLU A 44 0.95 22.37 -59.54
C GLU A 44 0.90 23.89 -59.27
N LEU A 45 0.50 24.31 -58.07
CA LEU A 45 0.50 25.73 -57.69
C LEU A 45 1.92 26.30 -57.59
N PHE A 46 2.91 25.45 -57.33
CA PHE A 46 4.33 25.84 -57.28
C PHE A 46 4.93 26.09 -58.67
N HIS A 47 4.22 25.77 -59.75
CA HIS A 47 4.64 26.05 -61.13
C HIS A 47 4.01 27.31 -61.70
N ARG A 48 2.99 27.87 -61.03
CA ARG A 48 2.26 29.03 -61.52
C ARG A 48 3.06 30.31 -61.27
N ASN A 49 3.56 30.92 -62.34
CA ASN A 49 4.22 32.21 -62.29
C ASN A 49 3.18 33.34 -62.16
N ILE A 50 3.15 34.02 -61.01
CA ILE A 50 2.26 35.16 -60.76
C ILE A 50 3.05 36.47 -60.86
N LYS A 51 2.76 37.27 -61.90
CA LYS A 51 3.47 38.54 -62.20
C LYS A 51 3.19 39.68 -61.20
N LYS A 52 2.07 39.64 -60.47
CA LYS A 52 1.69 40.62 -59.42
C LYS A 52 1.73 39.93 -58.05
N ASN A 53 2.26 40.61 -57.02
CA ASN A 53 2.36 40.08 -55.65
C ASN A 53 3.17 38.77 -55.50
N GLN A 54 4.18 38.57 -56.34
CA GLN A 54 5.03 37.36 -56.36
C GLN A 54 5.60 36.98 -54.98
N ASN A 55 6.10 37.97 -54.23
CA ASN A 55 6.65 37.74 -52.88
C ASN A 55 5.59 37.23 -51.90
N GLN A 56 4.37 37.75 -51.98
CA GLN A 56 3.26 37.35 -51.12
C GLN A 56 2.77 35.93 -51.45
N TRP A 57 2.67 35.61 -52.74
CA TRP A 57 2.34 34.25 -53.20
C TRP A 57 3.40 33.23 -52.77
N SER A 58 4.69 33.57 -52.94
CA SER A 58 5.80 32.71 -52.52
C SER A 58 5.79 32.45 -51.01
N ASN A 59 5.50 33.48 -50.19
CA ASN A 59 5.36 33.32 -48.75
C ASN A 59 4.19 32.39 -48.38
N LEU A 60 3.04 32.51 -49.05
CA LEU A 60 1.87 31.65 -48.80
C LEU A 60 2.15 30.19 -49.16
N LEU A 61 2.79 29.92 -50.29
CA LEU A 61 3.18 28.57 -50.70
C LEU A 61 4.25 27.97 -49.79
N THR A 62 5.24 28.78 -49.38
CA THR A 62 6.28 28.37 -48.41
C THR A 62 5.67 27.97 -47.07
N ASN A 63 4.73 28.76 -46.56
CA ASN A 63 4.02 28.43 -45.32
C ASN A 63 3.17 27.17 -45.49
N SER A 64 2.47 27.03 -46.61
CA SER A 64 1.69 25.83 -46.91
C SER A 64 2.57 24.56 -47.00
N LEU A 65 3.77 24.66 -47.57
CA LEU A 65 4.75 23.57 -47.59
C LEU A 65 5.20 23.18 -46.18
N ARG A 66 5.46 24.16 -45.32
CA ARG A 66 5.82 23.94 -43.90
C ARG A 66 4.67 23.31 -43.12
N GLU A 67 3.44 23.78 -43.32
CA GLU A 67 2.23 23.22 -42.72
C GLU A 67 1.99 21.77 -43.16
N TRP A 68 2.12 21.49 -44.46
CA TRP A 68 2.04 20.13 -44.98
C TRP A 68 3.13 19.24 -44.41
N TRP A 69 4.37 19.72 -44.26
CA TRP A 69 5.44 18.92 -43.69
C TRP A 69 5.12 18.44 -42.27
N VAL A 70 4.61 19.34 -41.42
CA VAL A 70 4.31 19.03 -40.01
C VAL A 70 2.96 18.35 -39.78
N SER A 71 2.09 18.28 -40.80
CA SER A 71 0.76 17.66 -40.68
C SER A 71 0.85 16.15 -40.39
N ASP A 72 -0.16 15.61 -39.70
CA ASP A 72 -0.27 14.16 -39.48
C ASP A 72 -1.02 13.45 -40.63
N TYR A 73 -1.47 14.21 -41.63
CA TYR A 73 -2.27 13.74 -42.76
C TYR A 73 -1.41 13.65 -44.01
N PHE A 74 -1.23 12.44 -44.54
CA PHE A 74 -0.59 12.20 -45.83
C PHE A 74 -1.42 11.27 -46.71
N ASP A 75 -2.02 10.23 -46.14
CA ASP A 75 -2.96 9.33 -46.81
C ASP A 75 -4.00 8.83 -45.79
N LYS A 76 -5.23 8.52 -46.23
CA LYS A 76 -6.35 8.13 -45.37
C LYS A 76 -6.08 6.86 -44.55
N GLU A 77 -5.13 6.05 -45.00
CA GLU A 77 -4.75 4.78 -44.38
C GLU A 77 -3.70 4.93 -43.26
N PHE A 78 -3.11 6.12 -43.07
CA PHE A 78 -1.99 6.29 -42.15
C PHE A 78 -2.17 7.50 -41.23
N THR A 79 -2.15 7.25 -39.92
CA THR A 79 -2.20 8.29 -38.88
C THR A 79 -0.82 8.48 -38.25
N GLY A 80 -0.24 9.67 -38.40
CA GLY A 80 1.03 10.05 -37.75
C GLY A 80 2.03 10.75 -38.67
N LYS A 81 3.16 11.17 -38.11
CA LYS A 81 4.22 11.91 -38.83
C LYS A 81 5.01 11.00 -39.79
N CYS A 82 4.47 10.72 -40.96
CA CYS A 82 5.10 9.89 -42.00
C CYS A 82 6.12 10.67 -42.85
N TYR A 83 7.15 11.26 -42.21
CA TYR A 83 8.16 12.08 -42.90
C TYR A 83 8.81 11.37 -44.10
N HIS A 84 9.23 10.11 -43.92
CA HIS A 84 9.83 9.32 -45.00
C HIS A 84 8.93 9.22 -46.24
N ARG A 85 7.62 9.00 -46.07
CA ARG A 85 6.68 8.89 -47.21
C ARG A 85 6.46 10.23 -47.91
N LYS A 86 6.37 11.32 -47.14
CA LYS A 86 6.30 12.69 -47.68
C LYS A 86 7.53 13.01 -48.52
N VAL A 87 8.71 12.61 -48.04
CA VAL A 87 9.96 12.77 -48.78
C VAL A 87 9.95 11.99 -50.09
N ILE A 88 9.61 10.69 -50.05
CA ILE A 88 9.53 9.87 -51.27
C ILE A 88 8.53 10.46 -52.27
N TRP A 89 7.38 10.93 -51.77
CA TRP A 89 6.35 11.54 -52.61
C TRP A 89 6.90 12.81 -53.26
N PHE A 90 7.41 13.76 -52.47
CA PHE A 90 7.88 15.04 -52.98
C PHE A 90 9.08 14.92 -53.94
N LEU A 91 10.06 14.07 -53.62
CA LEU A 91 11.29 13.88 -54.42
C LEU A 91 11.10 13.08 -55.71
N HIS A 92 9.88 12.64 -56.01
CA HIS A 92 9.64 11.93 -57.26
C HIS A 92 9.99 12.82 -58.46
N PRO A 93 10.78 12.34 -59.44
CA PRO A 93 11.32 13.20 -60.51
C PRO A 93 10.26 14.02 -61.26
N SER A 94 9.08 13.43 -61.51
CA SER A 94 7.98 14.10 -62.21
C SER A 94 7.41 15.34 -61.48
N ARG A 95 7.67 15.47 -60.17
CA ARG A 95 7.13 16.53 -59.32
C ARG A 95 8.23 17.43 -58.78
N TYR A 96 9.33 16.85 -58.32
CA TYR A 96 10.44 17.63 -57.81
C TYR A 96 11.04 18.54 -58.89
N ASN A 97 11.21 18.03 -60.11
CA ASN A 97 11.87 18.76 -61.19
C ASN A 97 11.01 19.87 -61.80
N SER A 98 9.71 19.88 -61.55
CA SER A 98 8.83 20.95 -62.05
C SER A 98 8.79 22.15 -61.09
N ILE A 99 9.06 21.96 -59.80
CA ILE A 99 9.00 23.00 -58.75
C ILE A 99 10.15 24.01 -58.86
N GLU A 100 9.92 25.29 -58.58
CA GLU A 100 10.96 26.33 -58.59
C GLU A 100 12.04 26.10 -57.51
N GLU A 101 13.28 26.52 -57.79
CA GLU A 101 14.48 26.21 -56.98
C GLU A 101 14.36 26.67 -55.51
N ASP A 102 13.78 27.85 -55.26
CA ASP A 102 13.62 28.41 -53.92
C ASP A 102 12.76 27.50 -53.01
N PHE A 103 11.69 26.90 -53.54
CA PHE A 103 10.85 25.98 -52.76
C PHE A 103 11.54 24.63 -52.52
N ARG A 104 12.36 24.17 -53.47
CA ARG A 104 13.19 22.98 -53.27
C ARG A 104 14.17 23.21 -52.12
N LYS A 105 14.77 24.39 -52.03
CA LYS A 105 15.66 24.76 -50.92
C LYS A 105 14.94 24.71 -49.57
N VAL A 106 13.74 25.31 -49.46
CA VAL A 106 12.94 25.23 -48.22
C VAL A 106 12.60 23.78 -47.87
N PHE A 107 12.25 22.96 -48.86
CA PHE A 107 11.99 21.55 -48.62
C PHE A 107 13.23 20.81 -48.08
N LYS A 108 14.41 21.06 -48.66
CA LYS A 108 15.67 20.47 -48.16
C LYS A 108 15.95 20.85 -46.71
N GLU A 109 15.79 22.12 -46.35
CA GLU A 109 15.96 22.59 -44.96
C GLU A 109 15.00 21.87 -43.98
N LEU A 110 13.76 21.60 -44.41
CA LEU A 110 12.78 20.84 -43.61
C LEU A 110 13.17 19.37 -43.44
N VAL A 111 13.70 18.75 -44.49
CA VAL A 111 14.20 17.36 -44.46
C VAL A 111 15.42 17.26 -43.55
N GLU A 112 16.40 18.16 -43.70
CA GLU A 112 17.63 18.19 -42.90
C GLU A 112 17.34 18.38 -41.41
N SER A 113 16.47 19.34 -41.06
CA SER A 113 16.06 19.60 -39.68
C SER A 113 15.27 18.46 -39.02
N ASN A 114 14.81 17.48 -39.80
CA ASN A 114 14.03 16.34 -39.30
C ASN A 114 14.63 14.98 -39.68
N ALA A 115 15.84 14.92 -40.25
CA ALA A 115 16.46 13.68 -40.73
C ALA A 115 16.58 12.61 -39.61
N ASP A 116 16.73 13.06 -38.37
CA ASP A 116 16.78 12.20 -37.17
C ASP A 116 15.44 11.54 -36.83
N ARG A 117 14.34 11.92 -37.50
CA ARG A 117 13.01 11.36 -37.25
C ARG A 117 12.66 10.20 -38.18
N PHE A 118 13.49 9.90 -39.17
CA PHE A 118 13.21 8.82 -40.13
C PHE A 118 14.48 8.13 -40.65
N HIS A 119 15.20 7.49 -39.72
CA HIS A 119 16.42 6.74 -40.01
C HIS A 119 16.22 5.61 -41.02
N PHE A 120 17.32 5.22 -41.68
CA PHE A 120 17.35 4.11 -42.64
C PHE A 120 17.31 2.74 -41.92
N ASP A 121 16.15 2.39 -41.38
CA ASP A 121 15.91 1.12 -40.69
C ASP A 121 14.52 0.53 -40.98
N ASN A 122 14.28 -0.71 -40.56
CA ASN A 122 12.98 -1.38 -40.74
C ASN A 122 11.92 -1.02 -39.69
N LYS A 123 12.25 -0.18 -38.69
CA LYS A 123 11.27 0.32 -37.71
C LYS A 123 10.51 1.52 -38.26
N CYS A 124 11.21 2.42 -38.93
CA CYS A 124 10.63 3.61 -39.54
C CYS A 124 10.01 3.32 -40.92
N TRP A 125 10.58 2.39 -41.68
CA TRP A 125 10.13 2.10 -43.05
C TRP A 125 9.45 0.74 -43.11
N ASP A 126 8.20 0.71 -43.54
CA ASP A 126 7.51 -0.53 -43.90
C ASP A 126 7.88 -1.01 -45.31
N GLU A 127 7.43 -2.22 -45.64
CA GLU A 127 7.74 -2.87 -46.92
C GLU A 127 7.30 -2.04 -48.13
N ASP A 128 6.13 -1.41 -48.09
CA ASP A 128 5.62 -0.58 -49.18
C ASP A 128 6.48 0.67 -49.39
N SER A 129 6.85 1.35 -48.30
CA SER A 129 7.69 2.55 -48.34
C SER A 129 9.10 2.22 -48.82
N ARG A 130 9.67 1.09 -48.38
CA ARG A 130 10.96 0.59 -48.86
C ARG A 130 10.93 0.31 -50.36
N ASN A 131 9.93 -0.41 -50.83
CA ASN A 131 9.77 -0.74 -52.24
C ASN A 131 9.55 0.51 -53.10
N LYS A 132 8.81 1.49 -52.59
CA LYS A 132 8.61 2.76 -53.28
C LYS A 132 9.92 3.54 -53.41
N LEU A 133 10.70 3.68 -52.33
CA LEU A 133 12.02 4.32 -52.40
C LEU A 133 12.94 3.59 -53.38
N LYS A 134 13.02 2.26 -53.27
CA LYS A 134 13.81 1.40 -54.15
C LYS A 134 13.45 1.64 -55.62
N ASN A 135 12.16 1.64 -55.96
CA ASN A 135 11.71 1.84 -57.33
C ASN A 135 12.05 3.24 -57.84
N CYS A 136 11.83 4.30 -57.04
CA CYS A 136 12.16 5.66 -57.43
C CYS A 136 13.67 5.86 -57.67
N VAL A 137 14.51 5.28 -56.81
CA VAL A 137 15.97 5.36 -56.95
C VAL A 137 16.44 4.58 -58.18
N ILE A 138 15.92 3.36 -58.39
CA ILE A 138 16.27 2.54 -59.57
C ILE A 138 15.83 3.23 -60.87
N GLU A 139 14.63 3.79 -60.90
CA GLU A 139 14.13 4.56 -62.04
C GLU A 139 15.04 5.76 -62.34
N SER A 140 15.43 6.50 -61.31
CA SER A 140 16.33 7.66 -61.44
C SER A 140 17.73 7.24 -61.95
N LEU A 141 18.26 6.11 -61.47
CA LEU A 141 19.53 5.55 -61.96
C LEU A 141 19.49 5.20 -63.46
N SER A 142 18.33 4.77 -63.96
CA SER A 142 18.16 4.39 -65.37
C SER A 142 18.02 5.58 -66.34
N LYS A 143 17.53 6.73 -65.87
CA LYS A 143 17.23 7.89 -66.73
C LYS A 143 18.40 8.86 -66.90
N GLN A 144 19.40 8.85 -66.02
CA GLN A 144 20.56 9.76 -66.04
C GLN A 144 20.19 11.26 -66.15
N ASP A 145 19.04 11.67 -65.61
CA ASP A 145 18.47 13.02 -65.76
C ASP A 145 18.85 13.99 -64.61
N GLY A 146 19.87 13.66 -63.82
CA GLY A 146 20.31 14.45 -62.66
C GLY A 146 19.50 14.22 -61.38
N SER A 147 18.37 13.51 -61.42
CA SER A 147 17.56 13.19 -60.23
C SER A 147 18.27 12.29 -59.21
N ILE A 148 19.36 11.63 -59.61
CA ILE A 148 20.19 10.78 -58.74
C ILE A 148 20.92 11.56 -57.65
N ASP A 149 21.25 12.83 -57.90
CA ASP A 149 21.95 13.67 -56.93
C ASP A 149 21.08 13.92 -55.69
N GLU A 150 19.77 14.05 -55.88
CA GLU A 150 18.82 14.30 -54.80
C GLU A 150 18.56 13.05 -53.95
N TRP A 151 18.47 11.89 -54.58
CA TRP A 151 18.42 10.63 -53.83
C TRP A 151 19.73 10.37 -53.09
N THR A 152 20.87 10.73 -53.68
CA THR A 152 22.18 10.60 -53.02
C THR A 152 22.28 11.52 -51.80
N TRP A 153 21.84 12.77 -51.92
CA TRP A 153 21.73 13.71 -50.80
C TRP A 153 20.83 13.16 -49.69
N LEU A 154 19.60 12.73 -50.02
CA LEU A 154 18.69 12.17 -49.01
C LEU A 154 19.30 10.98 -48.28
N LEU A 155 19.85 10.01 -49.04
CA LEU A 155 20.45 8.81 -48.47
C LEU A 155 21.63 9.14 -47.56
N SER A 156 22.41 10.18 -47.89
CA SER A 156 23.52 10.64 -47.04
C SER A 156 23.06 11.24 -45.70
N LEU A 157 21.83 11.78 -45.64
CA LEU A 157 21.25 12.32 -44.40
C LEU A 157 20.69 11.22 -43.50
N ILE A 158 19.98 10.23 -44.06
CA ILE A 158 19.24 9.23 -43.28
C ILE A 158 20.07 7.99 -42.93
N ILE A 159 21.16 7.73 -43.66
CA ILE A 159 22.09 6.62 -43.39
C ILE A 159 23.19 7.12 -42.47
N LYS A 160 23.19 6.63 -41.23
CA LYS A 160 24.23 6.91 -40.24
C LYS A 160 25.02 5.65 -39.94
N ILE A 161 26.09 5.41 -40.71
CA ILE A 161 26.95 4.23 -40.50
C ILE A 161 27.68 4.38 -39.15
N PRO A 162 27.53 3.43 -38.21
CA PRO A 162 28.24 3.46 -36.95
C PRO A 162 29.75 3.53 -37.18
N SER A 163 30.40 4.53 -36.58
CA SER A 163 31.85 4.67 -36.58
C SER A 163 32.38 4.63 -35.15
N LYS A 164 33.64 4.24 -34.96
CA LYS A 164 34.29 4.17 -33.63
C LYS A 164 34.15 5.48 -32.83
N GLN A 165 34.18 6.63 -33.52
CA GLN A 165 34.07 7.96 -32.91
C GLN A 165 32.62 8.32 -32.53
N TYR A 166 31.62 7.85 -33.30
CA TYR A 166 30.21 8.13 -33.04
C TYR A 166 29.66 7.37 -31.82
N CYS A 167 30.16 6.16 -31.56
CA CYS A 167 29.74 5.34 -30.44
C CYS A 167 30.34 5.78 -29.08
N GLN A 168 31.44 6.53 -29.09
CA GLN A 168 32.07 7.04 -27.86
C GLN A 168 31.37 8.30 -27.32
N ASN A 169 30.92 9.21 -28.19
CA ASN A 169 30.30 10.47 -27.77
C ASN A 169 28.81 10.38 -27.45
N ASN A 170 28.12 9.32 -27.90
CA ASN A 170 26.67 9.12 -27.72
C ASN A 170 26.35 7.94 -26.79
N LEU A 171 27.11 7.80 -25.69
CA LEU A 171 26.88 6.74 -24.69
C LEU A 171 25.46 6.76 -24.08
N PHE A 172 24.70 7.84 -24.27
CA PHE A 172 23.36 8.07 -23.69
C PHE A 172 22.15 7.88 -24.64
N PHE A 173 22.35 7.64 -25.94
CA PHE A 173 21.24 7.82 -26.92
C PHE A 173 20.51 6.56 -27.37
N LEU A 174 20.85 5.38 -26.86
CA LEU A 174 20.25 4.11 -27.29
C LEU A 174 19.91 3.19 -26.11
N ASP A 175 19.42 3.77 -25.01
CA ASP A 175 18.73 2.98 -23.98
C ASP A 175 17.22 2.99 -24.24
N ALA A 176 16.62 1.80 -24.21
CA ALA A 176 15.25 1.50 -24.65
C ALA A 176 14.13 2.02 -23.73
N LEU A 177 14.33 3.12 -23.00
CA LEU A 177 13.38 3.65 -22.02
C LEU A 177 13.46 5.19 -21.93
N PHE A 178 13.08 5.93 -22.97
CA PHE A 178 12.78 7.37 -22.81
C PHE A 178 11.75 7.88 -23.84
N TRP A 179 10.47 7.76 -23.50
CA TRP A 179 9.39 8.56 -24.09
C TRP A 179 8.67 9.33 -22.97
N THR A 180 9.15 10.53 -22.60
CA THR A 180 8.31 11.68 -22.19
C THR A 180 9.13 12.97 -21.97
N LYS A 181 8.82 13.98 -22.80
CA LYS A 181 8.86 15.46 -22.63
C LYS A 181 10.06 16.22 -22.00
N ASN A 182 10.58 17.11 -22.86
CA ASN A 182 10.93 18.55 -22.70
C ASN A 182 12.19 19.04 -21.95
N ASN A 183 13.03 19.72 -22.76
CA ASN A 183 13.64 21.05 -22.59
C ASN A 183 15.16 21.21 -22.31
N ILE A 184 15.80 21.91 -23.27
CA ILE A 184 16.64 23.14 -23.16
C ILE A 184 18.06 23.03 -22.55
N VAL A 185 19.04 23.22 -23.45
CA VAL A 185 20.31 24.00 -23.41
C VAL A 185 21.12 24.07 -22.11
N SER A 186 22.41 23.69 -22.19
CA SER A 186 23.55 24.48 -21.68
C SER A 186 24.89 24.04 -22.28
N ASN A 187 25.71 25.03 -22.65
CA ASN A 187 27.07 24.93 -23.19
C ASN A 187 28.14 24.53 -22.17
N GLU A 188 29.24 24.00 -22.70
CA GLU A 188 30.66 24.12 -22.33
C GLU A 188 31.07 23.99 -20.84
N ASP A 189 31.86 22.96 -20.51
CA ASP A 189 33.33 23.11 -20.38
C ASP A 189 34.02 21.77 -20.12
N GLU A 190 35.14 21.59 -20.83
CA GLU A 190 36.07 20.48 -20.67
C GLU A 190 36.74 20.49 -19.29
N LYS A 191 36.83 19.32 -18.65
CA LYS A 191 37.98 18.92 -17.84
C LYS A 191 38.04 17.41 -17.71
N GLU A 192 39.02 16.83 -18.41
CA GLU A 192 39.41 15.43 -18.30
C GLU A 192 39.85 15.11 -16.86
N GLU A 193 39.15 14.18 -16.21
CA GLU A 193 39.64 13.50 -15.02
C GLU A 193 39.89 12.03 -15.37
N LYS A 194 41.17 11.63 -15.31
CA LYS A 194 41.65 10.30 -15.67
C LYS A 194 41.21 9.26 -14.64
N VAL A 195 40.40 8.30 -15.07
CA VAL A 195 40.12 7.05 -14.33
C VAL A 195 40.87 5.88 -14.99
N PRO A 196 41.46 4.93 -14.24
CA PRO A 196 42.40 3.95 -14.80
C PRO A 196 41.70 2.89 -15.67
N GLN A 197 42.23 2.69 -16.88
CA GLN A 197 41.81 1.66 -17.83
C GLN A 197 42.25 0.26 -17.35
N ASN A 198 41.27 -0.60 -17.05
CA ASN A 198 41.45 -2.06 -17.02
C ASN A 198 40.24 -2.80 -17.65
N LYS A 199 39.46 -2.10 -18.51
CA LYS A 199 38.23 -2.61 -19.16
C LYS A 199 38.30 -2.65 -20.70
N GLU A 200 39.47 -2.89 -21.29
CA GLU A 200 39.60 -2.86 -22.76
C GLU A 200 38.83 -3.98 -23.48
N GLY A 201 38.50 -5.11 -22.83
CA GLY A 201 37.80 -6.24 -23.48
C GLY A 201 36.27 -6.17 -23.49
N GLU A 202 35.65 -5.58 -22.47
CA GLU A 202 34.19 -5.55 -22.29
C GLU A 202 33.54 -4.47 -23.18
N HIS A 203 34.22 -3.33 -23.30
CA HIS A 203 33.79 -2.19 -24.11
C HIS A 203 33.76 -2.51 -25.62
N ASP A 204 34.60 -3.43 -26.08
CA ASP A 204 34.66 -3.84 -27.49
C ASP A 204 33.48 -4.75 -27.90
N ILE A 205 32.98 -5.59 -26.98
CA ILE A 205 31.85 -6.49 -27.27
C ILE A 205 30.53 -5.72 -27.30
N GLU A 206 30.33 -4.77 -26.38
CA GLU A 206 29.11 -3.97 -26.34
C GLU A 206 29.01 -3.04 -27.55
N LEU A 207 30.14 -2.45 -27.96
CA LEU A 207 30.24 -1.72 -29.22
C LEU A 207 29.86 -2.60 -30.41
N PHE A 208 30.38 -3.82 -30.45
CA PHE A 208 30.10 -4.78 -31.52
C PHE A 208 28.62 -5.20 -31.58
N LYS A 209 27.95 -5.35 -30.44
CA LYS A 209 26.50 -5.59 -30.41
C LYS A 209 25.72 -4.45 -31.06
N LYS A 210 26.06 -3.20 -30.76
CA LYS A 210 25.42 -2.02 -31.39
C LYS A 210 25.62 -2.01 -32.91
N GLU A 211 26.80 -2.40 -33.38
CA GLU A 211 27.05 -2.57 -34.82
C GLU A 211 26.15 -3.66 -35.43
N LEU A 212 25.97 -4.79 -34.74
CA LEU A 212 25.09 -5.88 -35.16
C LEU A 212 23.61 -5.49 -35.12
N GLU A 213 23.17 -4.75 -34.10
CA GLU A 213 21.81 -4.19 -34.01
C GLU A 213 21.48 -3.34 -35.23
N TYR A 214 22.41 -2.46 -35.60
CA TYR A 214 22.26 -1.64 -36.80
C TYR A 214 22.21 -2.50 -38.07
N CYS A 215 23.07 -3.52 -38.19
CA CYS A 215 23.01 -4.47 -39.31
C CYS A 215 21.63 -5.15 -39.40
N VAL A 216 21.11 -5.66 -38.28
CA VAL A 216 19.80 -6.30 -38.19
C VAL A 216 18.69 -5.33 -38.60
N ALA A 217 18.76 -4.07 -38.16
CA ALA A 217 17.81 -3.04 -38.51
C ALA A 217 17.78 -2.74 -40.02
N CYS A 218 18.84 -3.06 -40.77
CA CYS A 218 18.93 -2.90 -42.22
C CYS A 218 18.47 -4.13 -43.04
N ILE A 219 17.99 -5.23 -42.45
CA ILE A 219 17.71 -6.48 -43.20
C ILE A 219 16.73 -6.31 -44.38
N GLY A 220 15.62 -5.58 -44.19
CA GLY A 220 14.64 -5.29 -45.24
C GLY A 220 15.20 -4.51 -46.42
N TRP A 221 16.39 -3.93 -46.29
CA TRP A 221 17.09 -3.19 -47.33
C TRP A 221 18.14 -4.03 -48.08
N LYS A 222 18.35 -5.31 -47.74
CA LYS A 222 19.40 -6.17 -48.35
C LYS A 222 19.40 -6.14 -49.88
N GLU A 223 18.24 -6.30 -50.50
CA GLU A 223 18.14 -6.32 -51.97
C GLU A 223 18.43 -4.93 -52.58
N PHE A 224 18.00 -3.86 -51.92
CA PHE A 224 18.27 -2.48 -52.36
C PHE A 224 19.76 -2.13 -52.26
N LEU A 225 20.39 -2.47 -51.13
CA LEU A 225 21.82 -2.26 -50.88
C LEU A 225 22.73 -3.03 -51.85
N THR A 226 22.31 -4.22 -52.27
CA THR A 226 23.07 -5.02 -53.23
C THR A 226 22.91 -4.53 -54.68
N LYS A 227 21.73 -4.02 -55.05
CA LYS A 227 21.44 -3.56 -56.42
C LYS A 227 21.91 -2.13 -56.71
N CYS A 228 21.96 -1.24 -55.70
CA CYS A 228 22.20 0.19 -55.90
C CYS A 228 23.60 0.66 -55.45
N GLN A 229 24.62 -0.19 -55.58
CA GLN A 229 25.99 0.13 -55.13
C GLN A 229 26.69 1.25 -55.92
N GLN A 230 26.07 1.76 -56.99
CA GLN A 230 26.56 2.95 -57.68
C GLN A 230 26.47 4.20 -56.80
N ILE A 231 25.57 4.23 -55.82
CA ILE A 231 25.48 5.28 -54.82
C ILE A 231 26.48 4.98 -53.69
N LYS A 232 27.47 5.85 -53.52
CA LYS A 232 28.61 5.64 -52.61
C LYS A 232 28.18 5.30 -51.18
N ILE A 233 27.22 6.03 -50.59
CA ILE A 233 26.78 5.78 -49.21
C ILE A 233 26.14 4.40 -49.02
N LEU A 234 25.43 3.88 -50.03
CA LEU A 234 24.86 2.52 -50.00
C LEU A 234 25.96 1.46 -50.11
N ALA A 235 26.96 1.69 -50.96
CA ALA A 235 28.12 0.82 -51.06
C ALA A 235 28.92 0.77 -49.75
N ASP A 236 29.12 1.94 -49.11
CA ASP A 236 29.81 2.05 -47.82
C ASP A 236 29.03 1.33 -46.71
N LEU A 237 27.71 1.49 -46.66
CA LEU A 237 26.84 0.78 -45.71
C LEU A 237 26.89 -0.74 -45.91
N TRP A 238 26.80 -1.20 -47.16
CA TRP A 238 26.89 -2.64 -47.45
C TRP A 238 28.25 -3.22 -47.03
N LYS A 239 29.34 -2.48 -47.29
CA LYS A 239 30.69 -2.86 -46.87
C LYS A 239 30.84 -2.91 -45.35
N PHE A 240 30.20 -1.97 -44.63
CA PHE A 240 30.12 -2.02 -43.17
C PHE A 240 29.42 -3.30 -42.70
N ILE A 241 28.23 -3.61 -43.20
CA ILE A 241 27.47 -4.83 -42.83
C ILE A 241 28.33 -6.07 -43.08
N GLN A 242 28.96 -6.19 -44.24
CA GLN A 242 29.83 -7.32 -44.57
C GLN A 242 31.01 -7.45 -43.60
N LYS A 243 31.63 -6.33 -43.22
CA LYS A 243 32.76 -6.31 -42.27
C LYS A 243 32.31 -6.76 -40.88
N THR A 244 31.20 -6.24 -40.37
CA THR A 244 30.65 -6.60 -39.06
C THR A 244 30.26 -8.07 -39.01
N LEU A 245 29.58 -8.59 -40.04
CA LEU A 245 29.23 -10.02 -40.13
C LEU A 245 30.45 -10.92 -40.27
N LYS A 246 31.53 -10.45 -40.92
CA LYS A 246 32.80 -11.19 -40.98
C LYS A 246 33.46 -11.29 -39.61
N ILE A 247 33.42 -10.23 -38.81
CA ILE A 247 33.89 -10.25 -37.41
C ILE A 247 33.07 -11.27 -36.61
N LEU A 248 31.73 -11.27 -36.75
CA LEU A 248 30.87 -12.27 -36.10
C LEU A 248 31.25 -13.69 -36.55
N GLY A 249 31.47 -13.89 -37.86
CA GLY A 249 31.91 -15.16 -38.41
C GLY A 249 33.25 -15.63 -37.84
N THR A 250 34.21 -14.73 -37.62
CA THR A 250 35.48 -15.04 -36.94
C THR A 250 35.27 -15.40 -35.48
N ILE A 251 34.44 -14.66 -34.74
CA ILE A 251 34.10 -14.97 -33.33
C ILE A 251 33.48 -16.36 -33.21
N ILE A 252 32.53 -16.70 -34.09
CA ILE A 252 31.90 -18.03 -34.17
C ILE A 252 32.94 -19.09 -34.51
N LYS A 253 33.81 -18.82 -35.50
CA LYS A 253 34.82 -19.79 -35.96
C LYS A 253 35.83 -20.14 -34.87
N ASP A 254 36.19 -19.15 -34.06
CA ASP A 254 37.15 -19.25 -32.96
C ASP A 254 36.53 -19.76 -31.63
N ASP A 255 35.22 -20.06 -31.60
CA ASP A 255 34.47 -20.44 -30.39
C ASP A 255 34.56 -19.40 -29.26
N LYS A 256 34.57 -18.10 -29.64
CA LYS A 256 34.70 -16.95 -28.72
C LYS A 256 33.37 -16.24 -28.46
N LEU A 257 32.25 -16.90 -28.73
CA LEU A 257 30.93 -16.28 -28.60
C LEU A 257 30.58 -16.13 -27.11
N THR A 258 30.38 -14.89 -26.66
CA THR A 258 30.02 -14.62 -25.26
C THR A 258 28.54 -14.85 -25.00
N PHE A 259 28.18 -15.12 -23.75
CA PHE A 259 26.78 -15.31 -23.33
C PHE A 259 25.90 -14.11 -23.72
N SER A 260 26.42 -12.90 -23.50
CA SER A 260 25.75 -11.65 -23.84
C SER A 260 25.48 -11.51 -25.35
N LEU A 261 26.41 -11.97 -26.20
CA LEU A 261 26.24 -11.98 -27.65
C LEU A 261 25.27 -13.08 -28.10
N CYS A 262 25.30 -14.28 -27.51
CA CYS A 262 24.28 -15.32 -27.74
C CYS A 262 22.88 -14.81 -27.38
N GLY A 263 22.74 -14.14 -26.23
CA GLY A 263 21.48 -13.57 -25.78
C GLY A 263 20.94 -12.53 -26.76
N PHE A 264 21.81 -11.67 -27.29
CA PHE A 264 21.44 -10.74 -28.36
C PHE A 264 20.96 -11.47 -29.63
N LEU A 265 21.68 -12.50 -30.08
CA LEU A 265 21.30 -13.26 -31.28
C LEU A 265 19.94 -13.95 -31.14
N LYS A 266 19.63 -14.51 -29.96
CA LYS A 266 18.35 -15.18 -29.70
C LYS A 266 17.16 -14.22 -29.49
N LYS A 267 17.41 -12.93 -29.35
CA LYS A 267 16.37 -11.91 -29.14
C LYS A 267 15.72 -11.50 -30.47
N ASP A 268 14.42 -11.26 -30.48
CA ASP A 268 13.65 -10.58 -31.54
C ASP A 268 13.97 -11.00 -33.00
N GLU A 269 14.16 -12.30 -33.24
CA GLU A 269 14.52 -12.89 -34.55
C GLU A 269 15.88 -12.40 -35.11
N ASN A 270 16.74 -11.80 -34.28
CA ASN A 270 18.04 -11.27 -34.70
C ASN A 270 18.89 -12.35 -35.38
N GLU A 271 18.86 -13.57 -34.86
CA GLU A 271 19.52 -14.74 -35.45
C GLU A 271 19.06 -14.96 -36.89
N GLU A 272 17.76 -15.02 -37.16
CA GLU A 272 17.23 -15.23 -38.51
C GLU A 272 17.61 -14.09 -39.45
N ARG A 273 17.57 -12.84 -38.97
CA ARG A 273 17.93 -11.65 -39.74
C ARG A 273 19.43 -11.63 -40.07
N ILE A 274 20.27 -12.01 -39.12
CA ILE A 274 21.72 -12.15 -39.33
C ILE A 274 22.01 -13.29 -40.30
N ARG A 275 21.30 -14.42 -40.21
CA ARG A 275 21.41 -15.50 -41.19
C ARG A 275 21.10 -14.99 -42.58
N LYS A 276 19.96 -14.31 -42.76
CA LYS A 276 19.56 -13.70 -44.04
C LYS A 276 20.58 -12.69 -44.56
N LEU A 277 21.18 -11.84 -43.73
CA LEU A 277 22.23 -10.91 -44.17
C LEU A 277 23.56 -11.62 -44.49
N GLY A 278 23.89 -12.66 -43.72
CA GLY A 278 25.19 -13.31 -43.69
C GLY A 278 25.28 -14.65 -44.43
N GLU A 279 24.31 -14.99 -45.29
CA GLU A 279 24.20 -16.27 -46.04
C GLU A 279 25.53 -16.73 -46.67
N ASN A 280 26.42 -15.79 -47.06
CA ASN A 280 27.71 -16.07 -47.69
C ASN A 280 28.93 -15.71 -46.84
N VAL A 281 28.74 -15.28 -45.59
CA VAL A 281 29.80 -14.72 -44.72
C VAL A 281 29.94 -15.51 -43.42
N ILE A 282 28.84 -16.05 -42.89
CA ILE A 282 28.81 -16.77 -41.61
C ILE A 282 28.66 -18.28 -41.87
N GLY A 283 29.49 -19.09 -41.21
CA GLY A 283 29.34 -20.55 -41.22
C GLY A 283 28.12 -20.99 -40.41
N LEU A 284 26.95 -21.12 -41.07
CA LEU A 284 25.66 -21.42 -40.43
C LEU A 284 25.70 -22.65 -39.52
N SER A 285 26.37 -23.72 -39.93
CA SER A 285 26.48 -24.97 -39.14
C SER A 285 27.22 -24.78 -37.80
N LYS A 286 28.19 -23.87 -37.74
CA LYS A 286 28.88 -23.55 -36.48
C LYS A 286 28.04 -22.65 -35.58
N LEU A 287 27.27 -21.75 -36.18
CA LEU A 287 26.31 -20.93 -35.45
C LEU A 287 25.21 -21.80 -34.82
N ASP A 288 24.69 -22.80 -35.55
CA ASP A 288 23.70 -23.76 -35.03
C ASP A 288 24.22 -24.47 -33.77
N LEU A 289 25.44 -25.03 -33.84
CA LEU A 289 26.07 -25.72 -32.72
C LEU A 289 26.29 -24.78 -31.51
N ALA A 290 26.70 -23.53 -31.75
CA ALA A 290 26.89 -22.54 -30.69
C ALA A 290 25.56 -22.15 -30.02
N MET A 291 24.49 -22.01 -30.81
CA MET A 291 23.16 -21.68 -30.30
C MET A 291 22.53 -22.84 -29.51
N GLU A 292 22.73 -24.08 -29.92
CA GLU A 292 22.30 -25.28 -29.17
C GLU A 292 22.98 -25.33 -27.80
N LYS A 293 24.32 -25.19 -27.77
CA LYS A 293 25.09 -25.09 -26.52
C LYS A 293 24.61 -23.95 -25.61
N PHE A 294 24.19 -22.83 -26.17
CA PHE A 294 23.67 -21.70 -25.40
C PHE A 294 22.31 -21.99 -24.79
N VAL A 295 21.38 -22.64 -25.52
CA VAL A 295 20.06 -23.00 -24.99
C VAL A 295 20.18 -23.92 -23.77
N ASP A 296 21.05 -24.92 -23.84
CA ASP A 296 21.30 -25.83 -22.72
C ASP A 296 21.87 -25.09 -21.50
N TYR A 297 22.85 -24.21 -21.74
CA TYR A 297 23.45 -23.41 -20.67
C TYR A 297 22.48 -22.38 -20.09
N LYS A 298 21.63 -21.77 -20.90
CA LYS A 298 20.60 -20.82 -20.46
C LYS A 298 19.59 -21.51 -19.56
N LYS A 299 19.10 -22.69 -19.94
CA LYS A 299 18.23 -23.53 -19.11
C LYS A 299 18.87 -23.83 -17.75
N LEU A 300 20.15 -24.18 -17.75
CA LEU A 300 20.90 -24.47 -16.53
C LEU A 300 21.08 -23.23 -15.64
N THR A 301 21.33 -22.07 -16.24
CA THR A 301 21.44 -20.78 -15.53
C THR A 301 20.08 -20.36 -14.97
N ASP A 302 18.99 -20.56 -15.71
CA ASP A 302 17.65 -20.24 -15.24
C ASP A 302 17.24 -21.16 -14.07
N ASN A 303 17.54 -22.47 -14.15
CA ASN A 303 17.39 -23.39 -13.03
C ASN A 303 18.20 -22.96 -11.80
N PHE A 304 19.46 -22.56 -11.99
CA PHE A 304 20.32 -22.03 -10.93
C PHE A 304 19.70 -20.78 -10.27
N MET A 305 19.14 -19.88 -11.07
CA MET A 305 18.51 -18.65 -10.58
C MET A 305 17.22 -18.88 -9.81
N ILE A 306 16.39 -19.83 -10.24
CA ILE A 306 15.19 -20.25 -9.48
C ILE A 306 15.61 -20.70 -8.08
N VAL A 307 16.65 -21.52 -7.99
CA VAL A 307 17.14 -22.05 -6.69
C VAL A 307 17.76 -20.97 -5.80
N LEU A 308 18.44 -19.98 -6.38
CA LEU A 308 19.23 -18.99 -5.64
C LEU A 308 18.60 -17.60 -5.58
N CYS A 309 17.26 -17.50 -5.55
CA CYS A 309 16.49 -16.24 -5.57
C CYS A 309 16.93 -15.12 -4.57
N ASN A 310 17.95 -15.33 -3.71
CA ASN A 310 18.50 -14.33 -2.78
C ASN A 310 20.04 -14.10 -2.84
N CYS A 311 20.80 -14.69 -3.78
CA CYS A 311 22.26 -14.55 -3.80
C CYS A 311 22.76 -13.63 -4.93
N TYR A 312 23.40 -12.51 -4.57
CA TYR A 312 23.98 -11.45 -5.43
C TYR A 312 25.19 -11.89 -6.31
N TYR A 313 25.29 -13.17 -6.70
CA TYR A 313 26.52 -13.75 -7.26
C TYR A 313 26.63 -13.71 -8.80
N LEU A 314 25.81 -12.91 -9.50
CA LEU A 314 25.78 -12.97 -10.97
C LEU A 314 26.79 -12.09 -11.71
N SER A 315 27.45 -11.11 -11.08
CA SER A 315 28.35 -10.21 -11.83
C SER A 315 29.65 -10.87 -12.32
N ASP A 316 30.06 -11.99 -11.70
CA ASP A 316 31.34 -12.64 -12.03
C ASP A 316 31.21 -13.79 -13.06
N PHE A 317 29.98 -14.21 -13.40
CA PHE A 317 29.74 -15.33 -14.33
C PHE A 317 30.15 -15.05 -15.78
N GLU A 318 30.25 -13.77 -16.17
CA GLU A 318 30.57 -13.41 -17.56
C GLU A 318 32.04 -13.64 -17.93
N ILE A 319 32.96 -13.73 -16.95
CA ILE A 319 34.42 -13.74 -17.20
C ILE A 319 35.02 -15.17 -17.15
N LYS A 320 34.32 -16.16 -16.57
CA LYS A 320 34.83 -17.54 -16.36
C LYS A 320 33.94 -18.65 -16.94
N PHE A 321 33.30 -18.34 -18.06
CA PHE A 321 32.31 -19.16 -18.78
C PHE A 321 32.57 -20.68 -18.77
N GLU A 322 33.79 -21.16 -19.10
CA GLU A 322 34.05 -22.61 -19.23
C GLU A 322 34.20 -23.36 -17.89
N LYS A 323 34.76 -22.73 -16.85
CA LYS A 323 34.91 -23.40 -15.55
C LYS A 323 33.57 -23.51 -14.82
N GLU A 324 32.77 -22.45 -14.88
CA GLU A 324 31.46 -22.41 -14.25
C GLU A 324 30.42 -23.21 -15.02
N LYS A 325 30.48 -23.23 -16.37
CA LYS A 325 29.67 -24.13 -17.19
C LYS A 325 29.92 -25.59 -16.86
N LYS A 326 31.18 -26.00 -16.70
CA LYS A 326 31.50 -27.36 -16.29
C LYS A 326 30.89 -27.67 -14.92
N LEU A 327 31.07 -26.77 -13.95
CA LEU A 327 30.57 -26.97 -12.59
C LEU A 327 29.03 -27.05 -12.51
N LEU A 328 28.34 -26.16 -13.23
CA LEU A 328 26.89 -26.21 -13.34
C LEU A 328 26.44 -27.48 -14.09
N SER A 329 27.14 -27.86 -15.16
CA SER A 329 26.80 -29.06 -15.94
C SER A 329 26.98 -30.33 -15.12
N ASP A 330 28.04 -30.40 -14.32
CA ASP A 330 28.32 -31.52 -13.42
C ASP A 330 27.20 -31.68 -12.36
N SER A 331 26.49 -30.60 -12.04
CA SER A 331 25.38 -30.56 -11.06
C SER A 331 23.98 -30.39 -11.70
N SER A 332 23.86 -30.58 -13.02
CA SER A 332 22.62 -30.28 -13.76
C SER A 332 21.42 -31.11 -13.27
N LYS A 333 21.67 -32.36 -12.87
CA LYS A 333 20.63 -33.25 -12.31
C LYS A 333 20.14 -32.74 -10.96
N GLU A 334 21.04 -32.32 -10.10
CA GLU A 334 20.75 -31.75 -8.79
C GLU A 334 19.91 -30.48 -8.91
N PHE A 335 20.28 -29.56 -9.81
CA PHE A 335 19.47 -28.36 -10.07
C PHE A 335 18.07 -28.69 -10.58
N GLN A 336 17.93 -29.68 -11.45
CA GLN A 336 16.61 -30.10 -11.90
C GLN A 336 15.77 -30.66 -10.74
N LEU A 337 16.36 -31.51 -9.88
CA LEU A 337 15.68 -32.02 -8.69
C LEU A 337 15.29 -30.92 -7.70
N MET A 338 16.10 -29.86 -7.57
CA MET A 338 15.75 -28.69 -6.76
C MET A 338 14.52 -27.97 -7.32
N VAL A 339 14.49 -27.73 -8.64
CA VAL A 339 13.34 -27.12 -9.33
C VAL A 339 12.08 -27.97 -9.19
N ASP A 340 12.21 -29.29 -9.35
CA ASP A 340 11.08 -30.22 -9.22
C ASP A 340 10.47 -30.21 -7.81
N ARG A 341 11.26 -29.82 -6.80
CA ARG A 341 10.87 -29.77 -5.38
C ARG A 341 10.64 -28.37 -4.85
N GLU A 342 10.81 -27.34 -5.68
CA GLU A 342 10.66 -25.93 -5.30
C GLU A 342 9.30 -25.64 -4.67
N LYS A 343 8.26 -26.38 -5.07
CA LYS A 343 6.88 -26.19 -4.57
C LYS A 343 6.56 -27.00 -3.31
N SER A 344 7.50 -27.77 -2.78
CA SER A 344 7.27 -28.62 -1.60
C SER A 344 7.68 -27.90 -0.32
N ASP A 345 6.71 -27.65 0.55
CA ASP A 345 6.95 -27.10 1.90
C ASP A 345 7.75 -28.10 2.75
N VAL A 346 7.52 -29.40 2.56
CA VAL A 346 8.28 -30.47 3.25
C VAL A 346 9.75 -30.41 2.86
N PHE A 347 10.06 -30.27 1.57
CA PHE A 347 11.44 -30.13 1.11
C PHE A 347 12.08 -28.85 1.63
N HIS A 348 11.35 -27.72 1.65
CA HIS A 348 11.83 -26.47 2.23
C HIS A 348 12.19 -26.60 3.71
N ILE A 349 11.38 -27.32 4.50
CA ILE A 349 11.69 -27.57 5.92
C ILE A 349 12.98 -28.40 6.05
N MET A 350 13.14 -29.45 5.24
CA MET A 350 14.37 -30.26 5.22
C MET A 350 15.58 -29.43 4.81
N TRP A 351 15.45 -28.66 3.74
CA TRP A 351 16.46 -27.75 3.21
C TRP A 351 16.90 -26.74 4.28
N ASN A 352 15.95 -26.00 4.87
CA ASN A 352 16.23 -24.99 5.89
C ASN A 352 16.89 -25.60 7.13
N LYS A 353 16.47 -26.81 7.54
CA LYS A 353 17.10 -27.53 8.65
C LYS A 353 18.56 -27.88 8.34
N ARG A 354 18.86 -28.35 7.13
CA ARG A 354 20.23 -28.66 6.70
C ARG A 354 21.07 -27.41 6.51
N GLN A 355 20.47 -26.34 6.01
CA GLN A 355 21.11 -25.05 5.88
C GLN A 355 21.47 -24.46 7.26
N ALA A 356 20.57 -24.51 8.24
CA ALA A 356 20.82 -24.04 9.59
C ALA A 356 21.88 -24.86 10.34
N ALA A 357 22.01 -26.15 10.02
CA ALA A 357 23.10 -26.98 10.53
C ALA A 357 24.46 -26.64 9.89
N TYR A 358 24.46 -25.98 8.74
CA TYR A 358 25.64 -25.43 8.08
C TYR A 358 25.89 -24.00 8.61
N ASN A 359 27.15 -23.67 8.90
CA ASN A 359 27.49 -22.33 9.39
C ASN A 359 27.11 -21.27 8.32
N PRO A 360 26.31 -20.23 8.62
CA PRO A 360 25.86 -19.23 7.65
C PRO A 360 26.99 -18.55 6.86
N ASN A 361 28.19 -18.48 7.44
CA ASN A 361 29.37 -17.90 6.81
C ASN A 361 30.09 -18.83 5.81
N LEU A 362 29.62 -20.08 5.62
CA LEU A 362 30.28 -21.10 4.81
C LEU A 362 29.60 -21.41 3.48
N ILE A 363 28.37 -20.95 3.19
CA ILE A 363 27.76 -21.15 1.85
C ILE A 363 28.30 -20.07 0.89
N SER A 364 29.62 -20.03 0.72
CA SER A 364 30.31 -19.08 -0.17
C SER A 364 30.65 -19.70 -1.53
N THR A 365 30.36 -21.00 -1.73
CA THR A 365 30.63 -21.73 -2.98
C THR A 365 29.45 -22.60 -3.38
N ILE A 366 29.34 -22.89 -4.68
CA ILE A 366 28.33 -23.80 -5.23
C ILE A 366 28.51 -25.22 -4.68
N ASP A 367 29.75 -25.68 -4.43
CA ASP A 367 30.00 -26.99 -3.83
C ASP A 367 29.36 -27.13 -2.44
N ASN A 368 29.47 -26.09 -1.60
CA ASN A 368 28.86 -26.08 -0.27
C ASN A 368 27.33 -26.09 -0.36
N LEU A 369 26.75 -25.38 -1.35
CA LEU A 369 25.31 -25.43 -1.64
C LEU A 369 24.87 -26.84 -2.08
N MET A 370 25.65 -27.50 -2.94
CA MET A 370 25.37 -28.86 -3.41
C MET A 370 25.45 -29.89 -2.29
N ASP A 371 26.36 -29.71 -1.33
CA ASP A 371 26.43 -30.60 -0.17
C ASP A 371 25.20 -30.46 0.73
N VAL A 372 24.74 -29.23 1.00
CA VAL A 372 23.47 -28.99 1.72
C VAL A 372 22.30 -29.64 0.98
N PHE A 373 22.24 -29.47 -0.35
CA PHE A 373 21.20 -30.10 -1.17
C PHE A 373 21.20 -31.60 -1.07
N LYS A 374 22.35 -32.25 -1.26
CA LYS A 374 22.46 -33.72 -1.22
C LYS A 374 21.99 -34.28 0.12
N GLN A 375 22.24 -33.57 1.22
CA GLN A 375 21.72 -33.96 2.53
C GLN A 375 20.19 -33.79 2.64
N ALA A 376 19.63 -32.70 2.13
CA ALA A 376 18.19 -32.48 2.10
C ALA A 376 17.48 -33.49 1.16
N ASP A 377 18.09 -33.79 0.01
CA ASP A 377 17.65 -34.82 -0.93
C ASP A 377 17.68 -36.22 -0.29
N LEU A 378 18.70 -36.52 0.49
CA LEU A 378 18.77 -37.78 1.24
C LEU A 378 17.61 -37.88 2.25
N ASP A 379 17.31 -36.81 2.98
CA ASP A 379 16.17 -36.77 3.92
C ASP A 379 14.83 -36.93 3.18
N TRP A 380 14.68 -36.28 2.03
CA TRP A 380 13.52 -36.39 1.16
C TRP A 380 13.30 -37.83 0.68
N ASN A 381 14.35 -38.46 0.16
CA ASN A 381 14.30 -39.85 -0.31
C ASN A 381 14.04 -40.83 0.84
N ASN A 382 14.58 -40.56 2.03
CA ASN A 382 14.30 -41.34 3.23
C ASN A 382 12.82 -41.24 3.64
N LEU A 383 12.22 -40.04 3.59
CA LEU A 383 10.79 -39.86 3.84
C LEU A 383 9.93 -40.65 2.82
N ILE A 384 10.25 -40.55 1.52
CA ILE A 384 9.58 -41.32 0.47
C ILE A 384 9.69 -42.83 0.77
N SER A 385 10.87 -43.31 1.15
CA SER A 385 11.10 -44.72 1.48
C SER A 385 10.25 -45.16 2.68
N LYS A 386 10.21 -44.35 3.75
CA LYS A 386 9.38 -44.62 4.93
C LYS A 386 7.89 -44.71 4.60
N ILE A 387 7.41 -43.83 3.71
CA ILE A 387 6.02 -43.83 3.24
C ILE A 387 5.74 -45.09 2.42
N LYS A 388 6.57 -45.41 1.41
CA LYS A 388 6.39 -46.61 0.57
C LYS A 388 6.42 -47.92 1.37
N ASN A 389 7.26 -47.97 2.39
CA ASN A 389 7.45 -49.17 3.22
C ASN A 389 6.49 -49.23 4.43
N ASN A 390 5.57 -48.26 4.59
CA ASN A 390 4.68 -48.13 5.75
C ASN A 390 5.42 -48.11 7.10
N THR A 391 6.66 -47.60 7.13
CA THR A 391 7.48 -47.51 8.35
C THR A 391 7.52 -46.11 8.96
N LEU A 392 6.83 -45.14 8.35
CA LEU A 392 6.68 -43.79 8.90
C LEU A 392 5.98 -43.87 10.27
N GLN A 393 6.56 -43.19 11.26
CA GLN A 393 6.02 -43.13 12.61
C GLN A 393 5.30 -41.80 12.85
N TYR A 394 4.39 -41.77 13.82
CA TYR A 394 3.64 -40.57 14.16
C TYR A 394 4.54 -39.37 14.53
N ILE A 395 5.65 -39.62 15.23
CA ILE A 395 6.64 -38.58 15.57
C ILE A 395 7.32 -37.97 14.34
N ASP A 396 7.43 -38.72 13.24
CA ASP A 396 8.08 -38.24 12.01
C ASP A 396 7.27 -37.11 11.36
N LEU A 397 5.99 -36.92 11.71
CA LEU A 397 5.16 -35.81 11.23
C LEU A 397 5.40 -34.49 11.98
N GLU A 398 6.02 -34.52 13.15
CA GLU A 398 6.20 -33.35 14.02
C GLU A 398 6.95 -32.17 13.38
N PRO A 399 8.02 -32.39 12.58
CA PRO A 399 8.71 -31.29 11.90
C PRO A 399 7.86 -30.57 10.85
N TYR A 400 6.73 -31.14 10.42
CA TYR A 400 5.97 -30.71 9.25
C TYR A 400 4.59 -30.13 9.60
N GLN A 401 4.39 -29.61 10.81
CA GLN A 401 3.08 -29.16 11.33
C GLN A 401 2.33 -28.11 10.48
N ILE A 402 3.03 -27.40 9.59
CA ILE A 402 2.48 -26.30 8.77
C ILE A 402 2.26 -26.74 7.31
N THR A 403 2.58 -28.00 6.93
CA THR A 403 2.53 -28.44 5.53
C THR A 403 1.16 -28.98 5.12
N ASN A 404 0.74 -28.71 3.89
CA ASN A 404 -0.46 -29.32 3.31
C ASN A 404 -0.13 -30.68 2.69
N TRP A 405 -0.21 -31.75 3.49
CA TRP A 405 0.13 -33.11 3.07
C TRP A 405 -0.58 -33.58 1.79
N LYS A 406 -1.79 -33.10 1.51
CA LYS A 406 -2.50 -33.43 0.27
C LYS A 406 -1.77 -32.94 -0.97
N LEU A 407 -1.23 -31.72 -0.93
CA LEU A 407 -0.44 -31.14 -2.01
C LEU A 407 0.94 -31.79 -2.07
N GLU A 408 1.57 -31.99 -0.91
CA GLU A 408 2.90 -32.63 -0.80
C GLU A 408 2.94 -34.02 -1.41
N MET A 409 1.88 -34.81 -1.24
CA MET A 409 1.82 -36.17 -1.79
C MET A 409 1.85 -36.20 -3.32
N ASN A 410 1.31 -35.18 -3.99
CA ASN A 410 1.41 -35.07 -5.45
C ASN A 410 2.84 -34.77 -5.90
N ILE A 411 3.63 -34.09 -5.06
CA ILE A 411 5.04 -33.76 -5.33
C ILE A 411 5.96 -34.94 -4.97
N LEU A 412 5.66 -35.66 -3.89
CA LEU A 412 6.40 -36.85 -3.47
C LEU A 412 6.22 -38.03 -4.44
N PHE A 413 5.05 -38.13 -5.09
CA PHE A 413 4.68 -39.27 -5.94
C PHE A 413 4.02 -38.85 -7.27
N PRO A 414 4.73 -38.09 -8.14
CA PRO A 414 4.17 -37.53 -9.37
C PRO A 414 3.75 -38.61 -10.39
N ASP A 415 4.45 -39.75 -10.42
CA ASP A 415 4.30 -40.80 -11.44
C ASP A 415 3.53 -42.05 -10.97
N THR A 416 2.59 -41.90 -10.04
CA THR A 416 1.87 -43.07 -9.50
C THR A 416 1.01 -43.77 -10.56
N LYS A 417 1.43 -44.97 -10.98
CA LYS A 417 0.70 -45.84 -11.92
C LYS A 417 -0.66 -46.24 -11.34
N HIS A 418 -1.67 -46.42 -12.20
CA HIS A 418 -3.06 -46.70 -11.78
C HIS A 418 -3.25 -47.85 -10.77
N GLN A 419 -2.37 -48.85 -10.73
CA GLN A 419 -2.46 -49.99 -9.78
C GLN A 419 -1.83 -49.73 -8.39
N GLU A 420 -0.91 -48.77 -8.25
CA GLU A 420 -0.34 -48.37 -6.94
C GLU A 420 -1.17 -47.27 -6.25
N LYS A 421 -2.17 -46.73 -6.96
CA LYS A 421 -2.95 -45.56 -6.56
C LYS A 421 -3.82 -45.80 -5.33
N ASP A 422 -4.50 -46.94 -5.23
CA ASP A 422 -5.46 -47.19 -4.13
C ASP A 422 -4.77 -47.41 -2.78
N THR A 423 -3.64 -48.13 -2.77
CA THR A 423 -2.84 -48.37 -1.56
C THR A 423 -2.18 -47.09 -1.07
N ILE A 424 -1.61 -46.30 -1.98
CA ILE A 424 -1.00 -45.01 -1.63
C ILE A 424 -2.09 -44.05 -1.17
N GLN A 425 -3.24 -44.00 -1.82
CA GLN A 425 -4.32 -43.08 -1.45
C GLN A 425 -4.93 -43.39 -0.07
N THR A 426 -5.03 -44.67 0.31
CA THR A 426 -5.43 -45.06 1.67
C THR A 426 -4.41 -44.59 2.70
N TYR A 427 -3.11 -44.77 2.41
CA TYR A 427 -2.04 -44.34 3.30
C TYR A 427 -1.92 -42.81 3.40
N VAL A 428 -2.19 -42.09 2.32
CA VAL A 428 -2.27 -40.62 2.30
C VAL A 428 -3.37 -40.15 3.24
N LEU A 429 -4.54 -40.78 3.20
CA LEU A 429 -5.64 -40.46 4.12
C LEU A 429 -5.23 -40.73 5.58
N ASP A 430 -4.50 -41.81 5.84
CA ASP A 430 -3.99 -42.10 7.18
C ASP A 430 -2.96 -41.05 7.65
N ILE A 431 -2.07 -40.58 6.77
CA ILE A 431 -1.14 -39.48 7.07
C ILE A 431 -1.92 -38.20 7.36
N GLU A 432 -2.91 -37.85 6.55
CA GLU A 432 -3.74 -36.67 6.76
C GLU A 432 -4.45 -36.74 8.12
N ASN A 433 -5.09 -37.86 8.45
CA ASN A 433 -5.78 -38.05 9.72
C ASN A 433 -4.83 -38.00 10.92
N ALA A 434 -3.68 -38.69 10.84
CA ALA A 434 -2.65 -38.64 11.87
C ALA A 434 -2.13 -37.21 12.05
N PHE A 435 -1.95 -36.48 10.96
CA PHE A 435 -1.54 -35.09 11.00
C PHE A 435 -2.57 -34.16 11.64
N TYR A 436 -3.86 -34.32 11.29
CA TYR A 436 -4.94 -33.62 11.97
C TYR A 436 -4.98 -33.94 13.46
N PHE A 437 -4.73 -35.19 13.84
CA PHE A 437 -4.58 -35.56 15.25
C PHE A 437 -3.46 -34.78 15.93
N LEU A 438 -2.30 -34.64 15.27
CA LEU A 438 -1.16 -33.92 15.80
C LEU A 438 -1.48 -32.44 16.03
N GLN A 439 -2.12 -31.77 15.07
CA GLN A 439 -2.53 -30.37 15.17
C GLN A 439 -3.59 -30.16 16.27
N THR A 440 -4.50 -31.12 16.43
CA THR A 440 -5.59 -31.04 17.41
C THR A 440 -5.25 -31.69 18.75
N LYS A 441 -4.06 -32.28 18.91
CA LYS A 441 -3.64 -33.03 20.11
C LYS A 441 -3.87 -32.25 21.40
N GLU A 442 -3.43 -31.00 21.41
CA GLU A 442 -3.58 -30.13 22.58
C GLU A 442 -5.06 -29.83 22.89
N HIS A 443 -5.88 -29.67 21.85
CA HIS A 443 -7.30 -29.40 22.01
C HIS A 443 -8.01 -30.61 22.65
N TRP A 444 -7.64 -31.83 22.25
CA TRP A 444 -8.18 -33.05 22.87
C TRP A 444 -7.79 -33.17 24.34
N ARG A 445 -6.55 -32.80 24.68
CA ARG A 445 -6.07 -32.76 26.07
C ARG A 445 -6.84 -31.73 26.89
N LEU A 446 -7.06 -30.53 26.35
CA LEU A 446 -7.86 -29.49 26.98
C LEU A 446 -9.31 -29.93 27.17
N LEU A 447 -9.92 -30.60 26.19
CA LEU A 447 -11.28 -31.14 26.32
C LEU A 447 -11.39 -32.14 27.47
N LYS A 448 -10.43 -33.06 27.60
CA LYS A 448 -10.36 -34.00 28.72
C LYS A 448 -10.32 -33.25 30.05
N ASN A 449 -9.39 -32.30 30.18
CA ASN A 449 -9.16 -31.56 31.42
C ASN A 449 -10.36 -30.66 31.79
N SER A 450 -10.89 -29.89 30.84
CA SER A 450 -12.04 -29.02 31.07
C SER A 450 -13.29 -29.82 31.48
N THR A 451 -13.49 -30.99 30.88
CA THR A 451 -14.59 -31.88 31.22
C THR A 451 -14.45 -32.40 32.66
N MET A 452 -13.25 -32.81 33.07
CA MET A 452 -13.00 -33.25 34.44
C MET A 452 -13.20 -32.13 35.47
N ILE A 453 -12.71 -30.91 35.19
CA ILE A 453 -12.91 -29.73 36.04
C ILE A 453 -14.41 -29.46 36.22
N ILE A 454 -15.14 -29.36 35.11
CA ILE A 454 -16.58 -29.07 35.14
C ILE A 454 -17.35 -30.19 35.84
N GLN A 455 -17.00 -31.46 35.60
CA GLN A 455 -17.61 -32.61 36.27
C GLN A 455 -17.43 -32.56 37.79
N ASN A 456 -16.25 -32.18 38.28
CA ASN A 456 -15.96 -32.09 39.71
C ASN A 456 -16.75 -30.99 40.40
N ILE A 457 -17.05 -29.90 39.67
CA ILE A 457 -17.79 -28.73 40.16
C ILE A 457 -19.31 -28.92 40.06
N HIS A 458 -19.77 -29.69 39.07
CA HIS A 458 -21.18 -29.86 38.75
C HIS A 458 -21.98 -30.44 39.93
N LYS A 459 -23.11 -29.81 40.28
CA LYS A 459 -23.93 -30.16 41.46
C LYS A 459 -24.43 -31.61 41.43
N ILE A 460 -24.74 -32.12 40.24
CA ILE A 460 -25.14 -33.51 40.02
C ILE A 460 -23.90 -34.30 39.62
N LYS A 461 -23.44 -35.19 40.50
CA LYS A 461 -22.34 -36.11 40.17
C LYS A 461 -22.79 -36.99 39.00
N ILE A 462 -22.08 -36.88 37.88
CA ILE A 462 -22.26 -37.76 36.73
C ILE A 462 -21.70 -39.12 37.13
N LEU A 463 -22.57 -40.12 37.25
CA LEU A 463 -22.23 -41.42 37.85
C LEU A 463 -21.74 -42.48 36.86
N LYS A 464 -21.81 -42.23 35.56
CA LYS A 464 -21.50 -43.25 34.55
C LYS A 464 -20.48 -42.77 33.52
N ASP A 465 -19.29 -43.33 33.65
CA ASP A 465 -18.34 -43.40 32.54
C ASP A 465 -18.95 -44.31 31.49
N ASN A 466 -19.19 -43.76 30.30
CA ASN A 466 -19.60 -44.59 29.16
C ASN A 466 -18.34 -45.11 28.45
N GLU A 467 -18.51 -46.18 27.68
CA GLU A 467 -17.41 -46.82 26.94
C GLU A 467 -16.69 -45.84 26.00
N MET A 468 -17.44 -44.91 25.40
CA MET A 468 -16.89 -43.87 24.51
C MET A 468 -15.90 -42.94 25.24
N TRP A 469 -16.23 -42.50 26.46
CA TRP A 469 -15.35 -41.63 27.25
C TRP A 469 -14.07 -42.37 27.67
N GLN A 470 -14.21 -43.64 28.06
CA GLN A 470 -13.08 -44.47 28.44
C GLN A 470 -12.15 -44.73 27.25
N ASP A 471 -12.69 -45.02 26.06
CA ASP A 471 -11.87 -45.17 24.84
C ASP A 471 -11.18 -43.84 24.48
N PHE A 472 -11.88 -42.70 24.57
CA PHE A 472 -11.26 -41.38 24.36
C PHE A 472 -10.11 -41.11 25.34
N VAL A 473 -10.32 -41.29 26.65
CA VAL A 473 -9.29 -41.07 27.66
C VAL A 473 -8.10 -42.00 27.45
N TYR A 474 -8.36 -43.24 27.05
CA TYR A 474 -7.32 -44.21 26.69
C TYR A 474 -6.52 -43.74 25.48
N ILE A 475 -7.18 -43.29 24.40
CA ILE A 475 -6.52 -42.74 23.20
C ILE A 475 -5.58 -41.59 23.56
N ILE A 476 -6.04 -40.62 24.37
CA ILE A 476 -5.20 -39.48 24.78
C ILE A 476 -3.99 -39.95 25.56
N ALA A 477 -4.17 -40.84 26.55
CA ALA A 477 -3.06 -41.40 27.32
C ALA A 477 -2.07 -42.20 26.43
N GLN A 478 -2.56 -43.02 25.50
CA GLN A 478 -1.73 -43.77 24.56
C GLN A 478 -0.94 -42.83 23.64
N SER A 479 -1.56 -41.76 23.15
CA SER A 479 -0.90 -40.78 22.28
C SER A 479 0.25 -40.02 22.94
N GLU A 480 0.24 -39.93 24.27
CA GLU A 480 1.31 -39.36 25.07
C GLU A 480 2.42 -40.39 25.32
N GLN A 481 2.06 -41.63 25.68
CA GLN A 481 3.02 -42.70 25.99
C GLN A 481 3.75 -43.26 24.75
N LYS A 482 3.04 -43.42 23.63
CA LYS A 482 3.53 -44.08 22.42
C LYS A 482 3.96 -43.10 21.31
N LYS A 483 4.10 -41.80 21.59
CA LYS A 483 4.39 -40.79 20.57
C LYS A 483 5.50 -41.21 19.59
N ASN A 484 6.59 -41.80 20.10
CA ASN A 484 7.77 -42.20 19.32
C ASN A 484 7.70 -43.60 18.69
N LYS A 485 6.61 -44.34 18.90
CA LYS A 485 6.47 -45.74 18.44
C LYS A 485 5.18 -46.00 17.67
N ALA A 486 4.19 -45.11 17.79
CA ALA A 486 2.91 -45.24 17.13
C ALA A 486 3.08 -45.18 15.61
N SER A 487 2.40 -46.10 14.93
CA SER A 487 2.30 -46.07 13.47
C SER A 487 1.36 -44.95 13.03
N ILE A 488 1.51 -44.48 11.78
CA ILE A 488 0.59 -43.51 11.18
C ILE A 488 -0.85 -44.02 11.18
N LYS A 489 -1.06 -45.31 10.89
CA LYS A 489 -2.39 -45.93 10.92
C LYS A 489 -3.01 -45.90 12.32
N GLU A 490 -2.24 -46.21 13.35
CA GLU A 490 -2.70 -46.13 14.75
C GLU A 490 -3.13 -44.69 15.11
N ALA A 491 -2.34 -43.69 14.71
CA ALA A 491 -2.69 -42.28 14.93
C ALA A 491 -3.89 -41.80 14.09
N SER A 492 -4.05 -42.30 12.87
CA SER A 492 -5.24 -42.08 12.02
C SER A 492 -6.50 -42.61 12.72
N GLU A 493 -6.45 -43.84 13.24
CA GLU A 493 -7.55 -44.45 13.98
C GLU A 493 -7.89 -43.68 15.25
N TRP A 494 -6.89 -43.16 15.98
CA TRP A 494 -7.11 -42.28 17.13
C TRP A 494 -7.91 -41.03 16.76
N TYR A 495 -7.53 -40.35 15.67
CA TYR A 495 -8.26 -39.17 15.20
C TYR A 495 -9.68 -39.48 14.77
N LEU A 496 -9.86 -40.51 13.94
CA LEU A 496 -11.18 -40.89 13.44
C LEU A 496 -12.13 -41.24 14.58
N LYS A 497 -11.65 -41.94 15.62
CA LYS A 497 -12.44 -42.23 16.83
C LYS A 497 -12.77 -40.96 17.61
N CYS A 498 -11.79 -40.10 17.91
CA CYS A 498 -12.04 -38.85 18.64
C CYS A 498 -13.03 -37.95 17.89
N LYS A 499 -12.85 -37.81 16.57
CA LYS A 499 -13.74 -37.07 15.68
C LYS A 499 -15.13 -37.67 15.61
N HIS A 500 -15.26 -38.99 15.60
CA HIS A 500 -16.56 -39.66 15.66
C HIS A 500 -17.29 -39.36 16.97
N TYR A 501 -16.57 -39.33 18.10
CA TYR A 501 -17.16 -39.07 19.41
C TYR A 501 -17.57 -37.61 19.61
N PHE A 502 -16.76 -36.65 19.15
CA PHE A 502 -16.88 -35.24 19.56
C PHE A 502 -16.91 -34.24 18.41
N GLY A 503 -16.80 -34.68 17.15
CA GLY A 503 -16.73 -33.80 15.99
C GLY A 503 -15.36 -33.17 15.79
N ASP A 504 -15.30 -32.10 14.98
CA ASP A 504 -14.09 -31.31 14.81
C ASP A 504 -13.93 -30.31 15.96
N ILE A 505 -12.74 -30.29 16.57
CA ILE A 505 -12.42 -29.44 17.73
C ILE A 505 -11.33 -28.41 17.44
N SER A 506 -10.88 -28.30 16.19
CA SER A 506 -9.79 -27.42 15.77
C SER A 506 -9.99 -25.94 16.15
N ASN A 507 -11.24 -25.50 16.30
CA ASN A 507 -11.59 -24.13 16.66
C ASN A 507 -12.08 -23.97 18.11
N LYS A 508 -11.88 -24.97 18.98
CA LYS A 508 -12.47 -24.98 20.34
C LYS A 508 -11.49 -24.58 21.45
N LYS A 509 -10.21 -24.31 21.11
CA LYS A 509 -9.16 -23.99 22.09
C LYS A 509 -9.50 -22.76 22.93
N ASP A 510 -10.05 -21.74 22.29
CA ASP A 510 -10.40 -20.44 22.88
C ASP A 510 -11.43 -20.54 24.03
N VAL A 511 -12.17 -21.65 24.13
CA VAL A 511 -13.08 -21.94 25.24
C VAL A 511 -12.49 -22.94 26.22
N LEU A 512 -11.83 -24.00 25.71
CA LEU A 512 -11.32 -25.08 26.56
C LEU A 512 -10.13 -24.62 27.43
N GLU A 513 -9.24 -23.80 26.89
CA GLU A 513 -8.05 -23.30 27.58
C GLU A 513 -8.39 -22.38 28.76
N PRO A 514 -9.28 -21.37 28.63
CA PRO A 514 -9.70 -20.56 29.79
C PRO A 514 -10.34 -21.37 30.92
N ILE A 515 -11.13 -22.40 30.60
CA ILE A 515 -11.73 -23.29 31.61
C ILE A 515 -10.63 -24.03 32.38
N CYS A 516 -9.63 -24.57 31.67
CA CYS A 516 -8.53 -25.31 32.29
C CYS A 516 -7.65 -24.42 33.17
N ASN A 517 -7.39 -23.18 32.75
CA ASN A 517 -6.47 -22.28 33.44
C ASN A 517 -7.10 -21.56 34.65
N ASN A 518 -8.44 -21.53 34.76
CA ASN A 518 -9.16 -20.74 35.75
C ASN A 518 -10.16 -21.58 36.57
N GLU A 519 -9.74 -22.76 37.01
CA GLU A 519 -10.58 -23.70 37.77
C GLU A 519 -11.31 -23.05 38.97
N LYS A 520 -10.62 -22.19 39.74
CA LYS A 520 -11.19 -21.52 40.92
C LYS A 520 -12.31 -20.54 40.54
N GLN A 521 -12.14 -19.76 39.48
CA GLN A 521 -13.15 -18.82 39.00
C GLN A 521 -14.33 -19.57 38.38
N ILE A 522 -14.08 -20.64 37.62
CA ILE A 522 -15.15 -21.53 37.11
C ILE A 522 -15.94 -22.13 38.28
N GLN A 523 -15.26 -22.57 39.34
CA GLN A 523 -15.90 -23.08 40.55
C GLN A 523 -16.75 -21.99 41.22
N ALA A 524 -16.25 -20.77 41.32
CA ALA A 524 -17.01 -19.65 41.87
C ALA A 524 -18.27 -19.35 41.04
N LEU A 525 -18.17 -19.30 39.70
CA LEU A 525 -19.33 -19.11 38.81
C LEU A 525 -20.42 -20.18 39.01
N ALA A 526 -20.03 -21.43 39.30
CA ALA A 526 -20.96 -22.53 39.46
C ALA A 526 -21.55 -22.69 40.88
N THR A 527 -20.87 -22.16 41.91
CA THR A 527 -21.19 -22.46 43.33
C THR A 527 -21.50 -21.24 44.19
N ASN A 528 -21.01 -20.05 43.83
CA ASN A 528 -21.25 -18.85 44.63
C ASN A 528 -22.70 -18.35 44.41
N GLY A 529 -23.37 -17.99 45.51
CA GLY A 529 -24.74 -17.45 45.50
C GLY A 529 -24.89 -16.24 44.58
N ILE A 530 -23.86 -15.41 44.48
CA ILE A 530 -23.83 -14.21 43.63
C ILE A 530 -24.08 -14.55 42.15
N PHE A 531 -23.55 -15.67 41.65
CA PHE A 531 -23.70 -16.05 40.24
C PHE A 531 -24.87 -17.02 40.01
N THR A 532 -25.21 -17.81 41.02
CA THR A 532 -26.20 -18.90 40.91
C THR A 532 -27.62 -18.47 41.26
N ASP A 533 -27.80 -17.52 42.18
CA ASP A 533 -29.10 -16.91 42.46
C ASP A 533 -29.37 -15.79 41.46
N GLN A 534 -30.48 -15.89 40.72
CA GLN A 534 -30.79 -14.93 39.66
C GLN A 534 -30.97 -13.49 40.20
N THR A 535 -31.53 -13.36 41.41
CA THR A 535 -31.80 -12.06 42.02
C THR A 535 -30.50 -11.41 42.49
N GLN A 536 -29.63 -12.19 43.14
CA GLN A 536 -28.30 -11.71 43.54
C GLN A 536 -27.43 -11.41 42.32
N PHE A 537 -27.53 -12.19 41.26
CA PHE A 537 -26.77 -11.96 40.03
C PHE A 537 -27.16 -10.65 39.36
N GLU A 538 -28.47 -10.41 39.13
CA GLU A 538 -28.89 -9.14 38.52
C GLU A 538 -28.58 -7.94 39.41
N PHE A 539 -28.67 -8.09 40.74
CA PHE A 539 -28.24 -7.06 41.67
C PHE A 539 -26.74 -6.78 41.59
N THR A 540 -25.92 -7.82 41.43
CA THR A 540 -24.47 -7.70 41.24
C THR A 540 -24.14 -7.01 39.93
N ILE A 541 -24.82 -7.41 38.84
CA ILE A 541 -24.66 -6.78 37.54
C ILE A 541 -25.02 -5.29 37.60
N GLN A 542 -26.13 -4.93 38.25
CA GLN A 542 -26.50 -3.52 38.44
C GLN A 542 -25.43 -2.75 39.22
N ARG A 543 -24.90 -3.32 40.31
CA ARG A 543 -23.81 -2.70 41.07
C ARG A 543 -22.50 -2.57 40.29
N MET A 544 -22.20 -3.53 39.42
CA MET A 544 -21.05 -3.44 38.52
C MET A 544 -21.22 -2.32 37.50
N ASP A 545 -22.44 -2.13 36.98
CA ASP A 545 -22.78 -1.07 36.03
C ASP A 545 -22.72 0.32 36.68
N ASP A 546 -23.17 0.42 37.94
CA ASP A 546 -23.13 1.64 38.75
C ASP A 546 -21.76 1.91 39.40
N SER A 547 -20.82 0.97 39.31
CA SER A 547 -19.50 1.07 39.94
C SER A 547 -18.63 2.14 39.27
N GLN A 548 -17.76 2.80 40.04
CA GLN A 548 -16.73 3.70 39.49
C GLN A 548 -15.59 2.97 38.78
N ASN A 549 -15.47 1.65 38.97
CA ASN A 549 -14.46 0.83 38.31
C ASN A 549 -14.90 0.54 36.86
N GLU A 550 -14.30 1.25 35.91
CA GLU A 550 -14.56 1.11 34.47
C GLU A 550 -14.40 -0.33 33.98
N LYS A 551 -13.50 -1.14 34.57
CA LYS A 551 -13.33 -2.54 34.19
C LYS A 551 -14.58 -3.37 34.48
N PHE A 552 -15.27 -3.11 35.59
CA PHE A 552 -16.52 -3.82 35.92
C PHE A 552 -17.63 -3.44 34.94
N ARG A 553 -17.80 -2.14 34.64
CA ARG A 553 -18.79 -1.67 33.66
C ARG A 553 -18.62 -2.33 32.29
N GLN A 554 -17.39 -2.40 31.79
CA GLN A 554 -17.09 -3.04 30.51
C GLN A 554 -17.38 -4.55 30.48
N LEU A 555 -17.36 -5.21 31.64
CA LEU A 555 -17.56 -6.66 31.77
C LEU A 555 -19.02 -7.05 31.97
N VAL A 556 -19.91 -6.12 32.35
CA VAL A 556 -21.34 -6.39 32.61
C VAL A 556 -22.01 -7.21 31.49
N GLY A 557 -21.87 -6.75 30.25
CA GLY A 557 -22.50 -7.42 29.10
C GLY A 557 -21.94 -8.84 28.88
N ALA A 558 -20.62 -8.99 28.95
CA ALA A 558 -19.96 -10.27 28.77
C ALA A 558 -20.31 -11.26 29.90
N LEU A 559 -20.27 -10.81 31.16
CA LEU A 559 -20.56 -11.66 32.32
C LEU A 559 -22.01 -12.12 32.33
N ARG A 560 -22.96 -11.25 31.98
CA ARG A 560 -24.38 -11.62 31.86
C ARG A 560 -24.57 -12.75 30.84
N GLU A 561 -23.96 -12.61 29.68
CA GLU A 561 -24.03 -13.60 28.60
C GLU A 561 -23.35 -14.92 28.98
N ILE A 562 -22.12 -14.87 29.49
CA ILE A 562 -21.37 -16.06 29.93
C ILE A 562 -22.14 -16.81 31.02
N ASN A 563 -22.62 -16.12 32.06
CA ASN A 563 -23.34 -16.75 33.16
C ASN A 563 -24.63 -17.42 32.66
N GLN A 564 -25.42 -16.73 31.84
CA GLN A 564 -26.65 -17.29 31.28
C GLN A 564 -26.39 -18.53 30.41
N THR A 565 -25.39 -18.47 29.53
CA THR A 565 -25.03 -19.60 28.66
C THR A 565 -24.50 -20.78 29.46
N MET A 566 -23.56 -20.55 30.38
CA MET A 566 -22.99 -21.62 31.22
C MET A 566 -24.05 -22.26 32.11
N ARG A 567 -24.97 -21.48 32.67
CA ARG A 567 -26.11 -22.03 33.42
C ARG A 567 -27.00 -22.90 32.54
N LYS A 568 -27.45 -22.38 31.40
CA LYS A 568 -28.36 -23.09 30.49
C LYS A 568 -27.76 -24.40 29.97
N ILE A 569 -26.48 -24.41 29.60
CA ILE A 569 -25.86 -25.54 28.91
C ILE A 569 -25.18 -26.49 29.87
N ILE A 570 -24.60 -25.98 30.95
CA ILE A 570 -23.79 -26.77 31.87
C ILE A 570 -24.47 -26.88 33.24
N TRP A 571 -24.63 -25.78 33.98
CA TRP A 571 -24.92 -25.86 35.43
C TRP A 571 -26.34 -26.29 35.79
N ASP A 572 -27.33 -25.88 35.00
CA ASP A 572 -28.73 -26.21 35.21
C ASP A 572 -29.15 -27.44 34.37
N ALA A 573 -28.23 -27.99 33.58
CA ALA A 573 -28.45 -29.18 32.76
C ALA A 573 -28.18 -30.49 33.53
N THR A 574 -28.81 -31.57 33.11
CA THR A 574 -28.56 -32.92 33.65
C THR A 574 -27.90 -33.79 32.58
N PHE A 575 -26.78 -34.41 32.91
CA PHE A 575 -26.05 -35.29 32.00
C PHE A 575 -26.10 -36.74 32.46
N GLN A 576 -26.41 -37.65 31.54
CA GLN A 576 -26.45 -39.09 31.80
C GLN A 576 -25.06 -39.73 31.72
N SER A 577 -24.10 -39.08 31.05
CA SER A 577 -22.71 -39.54 30.92
C SER A 577 -21.72 -38.40 30.75
N ILE A 578 -20.44 -38.67 31.00
CA ILE A 578 -19.38 -37.67 30.82
C ILE A 578 -19.25 -37.24 29.36
N CYS A 579 -19.52 -38.11 28.37
CA CYS A 579 -19.53 -37.70 26.97
C CYS A 579 -20.59 -36.65 26.66
N GLU A 580 -21.77 -36.72 27.29
CA GLU A 580 -22.80 -35.69 27.08
C GLU A 580 -22.34 -34.35 27.63
N LEU A 581 -21.66 -34.35 28.78
CA LEU A 581 -21.03 -33.16 29.34
C LEU A 581 -19.95 -32.61 28.39
N ALA A 582 -19.03 -33.46 27.92
CA ALA A 582 -17.97 -33.05 26.99
C ALA A 582 -18.57 -32.45 25.70
N LYS A 583 -19.63 -33.06 25.15
CA LYS A 583 -20.36 -32.51 24.00
C LYS A 583 -21.00 -31.16 24.32
N ALA A 584 -21.60 -30.98 25.49
CA ALA A 584 -22.17 -29.71 25.91
C ALA A 584 -21.11 -28.60 26.08
N ILE A 585 -19.92 -28.95 26.57
CA ILE A 585 -18.79 -28.00 26.63
C ILE A 585 -18.40 -27.55 25.22
N LEU A 586 -18.37 -28.47 24.24
CA LEU A 586 -18.01 -28.16 22.86
C LEU A 586 -19.05 -27.29 22.13
N THR A 587 -20.30 -27.21 22.60
CA THR A 587 -21.33 -26.34 22.01
C THR A 587 -21.36 -24.93 22.60
N LEU A 588 -20.61 -24.66 23.68
CA LEU A 588 -20.49 -23.32 24.27
C LEU A 588 -20.06 -22.23 23.26
N PRO A 589 -19.04 -22.43 22.41
CA PRO A 589 -18.65 -21.41 21.43
C PRO A 589 -19.71 -21.14 20.36
N GLU A 590 -20.69 -22.04 20.17
CA GLU A 590 -21.74 -21.89 19.15
C GLU A 590 -22.90 -21.01 19.63
N GLN A 591 -22.96 -20.70 20.93
CA GLN A 591 -24.05 -19.93 21.50
C GLN A 591 -23.92 -18.43 21.29
N SER A 592 -22.70 -17.96 21.05
CA SER A 592 -22.44 -16.55 20.81
C SER A 592 -21.14 -16.31 20.04
N ASN A 593 -21.12 -15.24 19.27
CA ASN A 593 -19.90 -14.79 18.62
C ASN A 593 -18.88 -14.39 19.69
N ASN A 594 -17.66 -14.92 19.54
CA ASN A 594 -16.51 -14.65 20.40
C ASN A 594 -16.70 -15.08 21.87
N PHE A 595 -17.48 -16.15 22.12
CA PHE A 595 -17.70 -16.69 23.47
C PHE A 595 -16.39 -16.90 24.25
N GLY A 596 -15.38 -17.54 23.64
CA GLY A 596 -14.08 -17.78 24.28
C GLY A 596 -13.42 -16.49 24.78
N SER A 597 -13.40 -15.45 23.95
CA SER A 597 -12.84 -14.14 24.35
C SER A 597 -13.63 -13.47 25.49
N LYS A 598 -14.96 -13.61 25.52
CA LYS A 598 -15.81 -13.08 26.59
C LYS A 598 -15.60 -13.87 27.88
N LEU A 599 -15.47 -15.19 27.77
CA LEU A 599 -15.18 -16.08 28.88
C LEU A 599 -13.84 -15.72 29.52
N THR A 600 -12.76 -15.60 28.74
CA THR A 600 -11.44 -15.18 29.23
C THR A 600 -11.52 -13.86 29.98
N LYS A 601 -12.14 -12.84 29.39
CA LYS A 601 -12.32 -11.52 30.05
C LYS A 601 -13.06 -11.60 31.38
N CYS A 602 -14.06 -12.48 31.48
CA CYS A 602 -14.80 -12.67 32.73
C CYS A 602 -13.95 -13.41 33.77
N LEU A 603 -13.15 -14.39 33.37
CA LEU A 603 -12.31 -15.19 34.27
C LEU A 603 -11.04 -14.43 34.73
N ASP A 604 -10.58 -13.45 33.96
CA ASP A 604 -9.49 -12.54 34.30
C ASP A 604 -9.91 -11.45 35.32
N MET A 605 -11.20 -11.37 35.66
CA MET A 605 -11.72 -10.44 36.65
C MET A 605 -11.28 -10.82 38.07
N ASP A 606 -10.98 -9.82 38.90
CA ASP A 606 -10.76 -10.04 40.34
C ASP A 606 -12.10 -10.31 41.05
N PHE A 607 -12.39 -11.60 41.26
CA PHE A 607 -13.60 -12.03 41.95
C PHE A 607 -13.61 -11.60 43.42
N GLU A 608 -12.46 -11.44 44.07
CA GLU A 608 -12.42 -10.99 45.46
C GLU A 608 -12.81 -9.51 45.56
N GLU A 609 -12.30 -8.67 44.65
CA GLU A 609 -12.72 -7.26 44.56
C GLU A 609 -14.23 -7.16 44.26
N LEU A 610 -14.76 -8.00 43.36
CA LEU A 610 -16.20 -8.07 43.09
C LEU A 610 -16.99 -8.48 44.35
N PHE A 611 -16.51 -9.46 45.11
CA PHE A 611 -17.17 -9.88 46.35
C PHE A 611 -17.09 -8.81 47.44
N HIS A 612 -16.01 -8.03 47.50
CA HIS A 612 -15.90 -6.87 48.38
C HIS A 612 -16.90 -5.77 48.02
N LEU A 613 -17.07 -5.44 46.74
CA LEU A 613 -18.10 -4.51 46.26
C LEU A 613 -19.50 -4.91 46.74
N MET A 614 -19.76 -6.22 46.78
CA MET A 614 -21.04 -6.75 47.26
C MET A 614 -21.21 -6.66 48.78
N LYS A 615 -20.13 -6.84 49.55
CA LYS A 615 -20.13 -6.76 51.02
C LYS A 615 -20.15 -5.33 51.57
N GLU A 616 -19.46 -4.38 50.94
CA GLU A 616 -19.45 -2.98 51.36
C GLU A 616 -20.79 -2.27 51.16
N GLY A 617 -21.65 -2.83 50.31
CA GLY A 617 -23.00 -2.35 50.08
C GLY A 617 -24.01 -2.67 51.20
N ASP A 618 -23.59 -3.33 52.28
CA ASP A 618 -24.37 -3.47 53.50
C ASP A 618 -24.00 -2.36 54.52
N GLN A 619 -24.88 -1.35 54.57
CA GLN A 619 -25.17 -0.44 55.70
C GLN A 619 -24.28 0.77 56.05
N LEU A 620 -22.96 0.84 55.79
CA LEU A 620 -22.15 1.90 56.45
C LEU A 620 -21.94 3.23 55.69
N SER A 621 -21.83 3.23 54.35
CA SER A 621 -21.52 4.47 53.61
C SER A 621 -22.74 5.36 53.37
N VAL A 622 -23.92 4.77 53.13
CA VAL A 622 -25.17 5.50 52.87
C VAL A 622 -25.74 6.10 54.17
N VAL A 623 -25.71 5.36 55.29
CA VAL A 623 -26.21 5.84 56.59
C VAL A 623 -25.35 6.97 57.15
N LYS A 624 -24.03 6.90 56.99
CA LYS A 624 -23.10 7.96 57.45
C LYS A 624 -23.25 9.25 56.65
N ARG A 625 -23.53 9.17 55.34
CA ARG A 625 -23.83 10.36 54.51
C ARG A 625 -25.20 10.95 54.85
N LEU A 626 -26.23 10.13 55.07
CA LEU A 626 -27.57 10.62 55.43
C LEU A 626 -27.55 11.45 56.73
N GLY A 627 -26.85 10.98 57.76
CA GLY A 627 -26.67 11.72 59.02
C GLY A 627 -25.90 13.05 58.84
N GLN A 628 -24.92 13.09 57.94
CA GLN A 628 -24.21 14.33 57.60
C GLN A 628 -25.12 15.35 56.89
N PHE A 629 -26.02 14.89 56.01
CA PHE A 629 -26.97 15.78 55.34
C PHE A 629 -28.12 16.24 56.25
N GLU A 630 -28.60 15.40 57.17
CA GLU A 630 -29.55 15.84 58.20
C GLU A 630 -28.94 16.91 59.10
N GLN A 631 -27.66 16.74 59.49
CA GLN A 631 -26.92 17.77 60.23
C GLN A 631 -26.71 19.03 59.40
N ALA A 632 -26.35 18.91 58.12
CA ALA A 632 -26.22 20.05 57.22
C ALA A 632 -27.56 20.80 57.03
N GLY A 633 -28.70 20.11 57.01
CA GLY A 633 -30.01 20.74 56.95
C GLY A 633 -30.38 21.54 58.21
N GLN A 634 -29.80 21.21 59.37
CA GLN A 634 -30.09 21.88 60.64
C GLN A 634 -29.11 23.01 60.96
N THR A 635 -27.82 22.82 60.65
CA THR A 635 -26.73 23.72 61.06
C THR A 635 -25.87 24.20 59.90
N GLY A 636 -26.22 23.85 58.66
CA GLY A 636 -25.41 24.20 57.50
C GLY A 636 -25.67 25.60 56.98
N GLU A 637 -24.66 26.13 56.30
CA GLU A 637 -24.65 27.45 55.69
C GLU A 637 -24.29 27.32 54.22
N TRP A 638 -25.21 27.76 53.36
CA TRP A 638 -24.94 27.97 51.95
C TRP A 638 -24.09 29.23 51.79
N VAL A 639 -22.85 29.00 51.38
CA VAL A 639 -21.84 30.03 51.17
C VAL A 639 -21.75 30.30 49.68
N LEU A 640 -22.10 31.52 49.29
CA LEU A 640 -21.95 32.03 47.95
C LEU A 640 -20.82 33.07 47.96
N ASN A 641 -19.60 32.62 47.65
CA ASN A 641 -18.43 33.48 47.61
C ASN A 641 -18.62 34.60 46.58
N ASP A 642 -18.08 35.79 46.88
CA ASP A 642 -17.98 36.85 45.90
C ASP A 642 -16.82 36.61 44.93
N TYR A 643 -16.80 37.36 43.83
CA TYR A 643 -15.79 37.23 42.79
C TYR A 643 -14.38 37.56 43.32
N GLU A 644 -14.25 38.53 44.23
CA GLU A 644 -12.95 38.89 44.83
C GLU A 644 -12.35 37.75 45.67
N THR A 645 -13.20 37.02 46.39
CA THR A 645 -12.80 35.85 47.19
C THR A 645 -12.33 34.70 46.30
N ILE A 646 -12.93 34.53 45.12
CA ILE A 646 -12.59 33.44 44.19
C ILE A 646 -11.29 33.74 43.42
N PHE A 647 -11.05 35.00 43.05
CA PHE A 647 -9.97 35.37 42.13
C PHE A 647 -8.81 36.18 42.75
N GLY A 648 -8.98 36.70 43.97
CA GLY A 648 -7.98 37.46 44.71
C GLY A 648 -7.71 38.87 44.14
N LEU A 649 -7.76 39.89 45.01
CA LEU A 649 -7.47 41.30 44.68
C LEU A 649 -6.11 41.52 43.97
N HIS A 650 -5.13 40.61 44.15
CA HIS A 650 -3.80 40.73 43.54
C HIS A 650 -3.72 40.31 42.07
N GLN A 651 -4.67 39.51 41.54
CA GLN A 651 -4.64 39.10 40.13
C GLN A 651 -5.22 40.17 39.18
N LEU A 652 -6.06 41.08 39.69
CA LEU A 652 -6.64 42.20 38.92
C LEU A 652 -5.59 43.22 38.42
N ASN A 653 -4.40 43.27 39.02
CA ASN A 653 -3.36 44.23 38.68
C ASN A 653 -2.39 43.77 37.58
N ALA A 654 -2.41 42.49 37.18
CA ALA A 654 -1.30 41.89 36.43
C ALA A 654 -1.55 41.65 34.92
N PHE A 655 -2.78 41.79 34.39
CA PHE A 655 -3.06 41.40 33.01
C PHE A 655 -4.01 42.37 32.27
N PRO A 656 -3.57 43.03 31.18
CA PRO A 656 -4.40 43.95 30.39
C PRO A 656 -5.55 43.31 29.60
N ASN A 657 -5.63 41.96 29.55
CA ASN A 657 -6.59 41.22 28.72
C ASN A 657 -7.37 40.17 29.55
N PHE A 658 -7.99 40.62 30.65
CA PHE A 658 -8.64 39.75 31.64
C PHE A 658 -9.95 39.10 31.14
N SER A 659 -10.68 39.72 30.21
CA SER A 659 -12.04 39.28 29.81
C SER A 659 -12.09 38.06 28.90
N ALA A 660 -11.01 37.74 28.17
CA ALA A 660 -11.03 36.69 27.15
C ALA A 660 -10.63 35.29 27.67
N LYS A 661 -9.91 35.19 28.80
CA LYS A 661 -9.29 33.94 29.26
C LYS A 661 -10.04 33.17 30.35
N ILE A 662 -10.98 33.81 31.06
CA ILE A 662 -11.75 33.15 32.13
C ILE A 662 -12.93 32.32 31.57
N LYS A 663 -13.40 32.63 30.35
CA LYS A 663 -14.59 32.00 29.77
C LYS A 663 -14.44 30.50 29.42
N SER A 664 -13.22 29.96 29.35
CA SER A 664 -13.01 28.60 28.79
C SER A 664 -12.72 27.49 29.81
N LYS A 665 -12.60 27.78 31.11
CA LYS A 665 -12.37 26.76 32.16
C LYS A 665 -12.87 27.22 33.53
N MET A 666 -14.17 27.30 33.70
CA MET A 666 -14.76 27.33 35.05
C MET A 666 -15.91 26.34 35.10
N ASP A 667 -15.87 25.45 36.10
CA ASP A 667 -17.05 24.72 36.52
C ASP A 667 -18.03 25.75 37.11
N LYS A 668 -19.29 25.73 36.65
CA LYS A 668 -20.25 26.85 36.75
C LYS A 668 -20.50 27.40 38.17
N TYR A 669 -20.07 26.71 39.22
CA TYR A 669 -20.45 26.98 40.61
C TYR A 669 -19.30 26.83 41.63
N GLU A 670 -18.03 27.00 41.22
CA GLU A 670 -16.85 26.80 42.09
C GLU A 670 -16.87 27.63 43.41
N GLY A 671 -17.58 28.77 43.43
CA GLY A 671 -17.76 29.61 44.62
C GLY A 671 -18.96 29.25 45.52
N LEU A 672 -19.75 28.23 45.18
CA LEU A 672 -20.92 27.77 45.93
C LEU A 672 -20.56 26.54 46.78
N THR A 673 -20.66 26.66 48.10
CA THR A 673 -20.37 25.56 49.03
C THR A 673 -21.42 25.46 50.14
N LEU A 674 -21.65 24.24 50.66
CA LEU A 674 -22.44 24.02 51.87
C LEU A 674 -21.49 23.70 53.03
N GLN A 675 -21.44 24.59 54.02
CA GLN A 675 -20.52 24.49 55.16
C GLN A 675 -21.27 24.09 56.43
N PHE A 676 -20.80 23.10 57.17
CA PHE A 676 -21.34 22.71 58.48
C PHE A 676 -20.25 22.09 59.36
N GLY A 677 -20.04 22.67 60.55
CA GLY A 677 -18.93 22.28 61.43
C GLY A 677 -17.56 22.53 60.76
N MET A 678 -16.70 21.51 60.72
CA MET A 678 -15.43 21.55 59.97
C MET A 678 -15.55 21.03 58.52
N THR A 679 -16.76 20.66 58.09
CA THR A 679 -16.99 20.04 56.78
C THR A 679 -17.48 21.09 55.79
N SER A 680 -16.94 21.05 54.57
CA SER A 680 -17.40 21.86 53.44
C SER A 680 -17.66 20.94 52.26
N LEU A 681 -18.87 20.95 51.72
CA LEU A 681 -19.25 20.20 50.53
C LEU A 681 -19.28 21.13 49.32
N ASN A 682 -18.59 20.73 48.25
CA ASN A 682 -18.63 21.40 46.94
C ASN A 682 -19.77 20.86 46.07
N CYS A 683 -20.05 21.54 44.96
CA CYS A 683 -21.11 21.19 44.02
C CYS A 683 -21.07 19.73 43.55
N ASP A 684 -19.89 19.19 43.21
CA ASP A 684 -19.76 17.81 42.73
C ASP A 684 -20.11 16.78 43.83
N SER A 685 -19.76 17.07 45.08
CA SER A 685 -20.11 16.20 46.22
C SER A 685 -21.60 16.24 46.53
N ILE A 686 -22.24 17.39 46.29
CA ILE A 686 -23.66 17.65 46.51
C ILE A 686 -24.50 16.94 45.43
N GLU A 687 -24.18 17.14 44.14
CA GLU A 687 -24.96 16.58 43.01
C GLU A 687 -24.92 15.05 42.95
N ASN A 688 -23.81 14.42 43.32
CA ASN A 688 -23.67 12.96 43.31
C ASN A 688 -24.42 12.24 44.46
N THR A 689 -24.96 12.97 45.45
CA THR A 689 -25.46 12.36 46.70
C THR A 689 -26.92 12.70 47.04
N LEU A 690 -27.53 13.70 46.38
CA LEU A 690 -28.74 14.36 46.86
C LEU A 690 -30.04 13.99 46.14
N ASP A 691 -30.26 12.79 45.62
CA ASP A 691 -31.54 12.48 44.95
C ASP A 691 -32.79 12.40 45.87
N ARG A 692 -32.67 12.65 47.19
CA ARG A 692 -33.74 12.33 48.16
C ARG A 692 -34.06 13.33 49.28
N LEU A 693 -33.58 14.60 49.27
CA LEU A 693 -33.79 15.53 50.41
C LEU A 693 -34.21 16.97 50.04
N LYS A 694 -34.88 17.66 50.97
CA LYS A 694 -35.28 19.10 50.91
C LYS A 694 -34.14 20.06 50.53
N LEU A 695 -32.89 19.67 50.78
CA LEU A 695 -31.68 20.42 50.44
C LEU A 695 -31.48 20.59 48.92
N VAL A 696 -32.07 19.72 48.08
CA VAL A 696 -32.02 19.84 46.61
C VAL A 696 -32.65 21.13 46.14
N LEU A 697 -33.83 21.46 46.66
CA LEU A 697 -34.55 22.65 46.21
C LEU A 697 -33.82 23.93 46.64
N GLN A 698 -33.26 23.95 47.86
CA GLN A 698 -32.39 25.05 48.30
C GLN A 698 -31.14 25.17 47.44
N TYR A 699 -30.51 24.05 47.08
CA TYR A 699 -29.33 24.03 46.23
C TYR A 699 -29.60 24.60 44.83
N GLU A 700 -30.71 24.20 44.19
CA GLU A 700 -31.11 24.75 42.89
C GLU A 700 -31.33 26.27 42.96
N ILE A 701 -32.04 26.75 44.00
CA ILE A 701 -32.25 28.19 44.19
C ILE A 701 -30.92 28.92 44.47
N CYS A 702 -30.01 28.31 45.25
CA CYS A 702 -28.67 28.84 45.47
C CYS A 702 -27.85 28.93 44.18
N LYS A 703 -27.93 27.94 43.28
CA LYS A 703 -27.29 27.99 41.95
C LYS A 703 -27.81 29.17 41.14
N GLU A 704 -29.12 29.40 41.15
CA GLU A 704 -29.73 30.54 40.46
C GLU A 704 -29.31 31.87 41.08
N ILE A 705 -29.36 32.02 42.41
CA ILE A 705 -28.88 33.22 43.12
C ILE A 705 -27.42 33.48 42.78
N TYR A 706 -26.57 32.45 42.81
CA TYR A 706 -25.15 32.56 42.48
C TYR A 706 -24.96 33.06 41.04
N ALA A 707 -25.66 32.46 40.07
CA ALA A 707 -25.60 32.89 38.67
C ALA A 707 -26.06 34.35 38.48
N ILE A 708 -27.12 34.77 39.18
CA ILE A 708 -27.60 36.16 39.15
C ILE A 708 -26.56 37.13 39.73
N ARG A 709 -25.89 36.74 40.82
CA ARG A 709 -24.81 37.53 41.44
C ARG A 709 -23.59 37.66 40.53
N ILE A 710 -23.24 36.60 39.80
CA ILE A 710 -22.17 36.65 38.80
C ILE A 710 -22.56 37.57 37.64
N ASP A 711 -23.79 37.50 37.08
CA ASP A 711 -24.24 38.42 36.01
C ASP A 711 -24.31 39.88 36.51
N TYR A 712 -24.70 40.11 37.76
CA TYR A 712 -24.65 41.43 38.39
C TYR A 712 -23.22 41.97 38.42
N TRP A 713 -22.27 41.16 38.88
CA TRP A 713 -20.87 41.54 38.98
C TRP A 713 -20.21 41.74 37.60
N GLU A 714 -20.41 40.83 36.64
CA GLU A 714 -19.85 40.95 35.28
C GLU A 714 -20.31 42.24 34.57
N ARG A 715 -21.42 42.82 35.03
CA ARG A 715 -21.97 44.08 34.55
C ARG A 715 -21.55 45.29 35.38
N GLY A 716 -20.56 45.17 36.25
CA GLY A 716 -20.07 46.25 37.12
C GLY A 716 -20.91 46.48 38.37
N GLY A 717 -21.74 45.53 38.77
CA GLY A 717 -22.40 45.62 40.06
C GLY A 717 -21.40 45.32 41.18
N HIS A 718 -21.01 46.32 41.97
CA HIS A 718 -20.24 46.12 43.21
C HIS A 718 -21.08 46.49 44.43
N ASP A 719 -21.33 45.51 45.29
CA ASP A 719 -21.76 45.76 46.64
C ASP A 719 -20.54 45.77 47.55
N LYS A 720 -20.40 46.78 48.40
CA LYS A 720 -19.34 46.85 49.43
C LYS A 720 -19.49 45.78 50.53
N LYS A 721 -20.37 44.79 50.36
CA LYS A 721 -20.64 43.76 51.37
C LYS A 721 -20.15 42.40 50.91
N GLU A 722 -19.47 41.77 51.84
CA GLU A 722 -18.92 40.41 51.91
C GLU A 722 -19.88 39.33 51.37
N LYS A 723 -19.29 38.21 50.90
CA LYS A 723 -19.85 36.85 50.83
C LYS A 723 -21.30 36.70 51.33
N LEU A 724 -22.20 36.24 50.44
CA LEU A 724 -23.60 35.96 50.81
C LEU A 724 -23.69 34.59 51.51
N ILE A 725 -24.31 34.57 52.68
CA ILE A 725 -24.50 33.36 53.49
C ILE A 725 -26.00 33.18 53.72
N LEU A 726 -26.54 32.02 53.34
CA LEU A 726 -27.94 31.63 53.58
C LEU A 726 -27.97 30.39 54.48
N GLN A 727 -28.82 30.37 55.51
CA GLN A 727 -28.84 29.24 56.44
C GLN A 727 -29.66 28.10 55.84
N ALA A 728 -29.11 26.88 55.83
CA ALA A 728 -29.82 25.70 55.29
C ALA A 728 -31.10 25.36 56.07
N LYS A 729 -31.21 25.79 57.33
CA LYS A 729 -32.43 25.68 58.12
C LYS A 729 -33.55 26.65 57.71
N ASP A 730 -33.24 27.67 56.91
CA ASP A 730 -34.23 28.66 56.48
C ASP A 730 -35.25 28.04 55.52
N SER A 731 -36.47 28.58 55.52
CA SER A 731 -37.51 28.10 54.62
C SER A 731 -37.15 28.41 53.16
N ILE A 732 -37.66 27.59 52.22
CA ILE A 732 -37.51 27.83 50.77
C ILE A 732 -37.97 29.24 50.37
N GLU A 733 -39.00 29.76 51.03
CA GLU A 733 -39.51 31.11 50.81
C GLU A 733 -38.44 32.19 51.10
N THR A 734 -37.57 32.00 52.09
CA THR A 734 -36.43 32.90 52.36
C THR A 734 -35.43 32.90 51.21
N PHE A 735 -35.16 31.75 50.59
CA PHE A 735 -34.27 31.63 49.44
C PHE A 735 -34.90 32.28 48.19
N GLU A 736 -36.19 32.02 47.92
CA GLU A 736 -36.90 32.66 46.79
C GLU A 736 -37.02 34.18 46.96
N ASN A 737 -37.23 34.67 48.18
CA ASN A 737 -37.22 36.11 48.46
C ASN A 737 -35.84 36.73 48.20
N ASN A 738 -34.75 36.06 48.60
CA ASN A 738 -33.38 36.49 48.28
C ASN A 738 -33.14 36.49 46.77
N ARG A 739 -33.57 35.44 46.07
CA ARG A 739 -33.48 35.35 44.61
C ARG A 739 -34.19 36.52 43.95
N LYS A 740 -35.41 36.83 44.38
CA LYS A 740 -36.18 37.96 43.86
C LYS A 740 -35.50 39.30 44.12
N GLU A 741 -34.94 39.49 45.32
CA GLU A 741 -34.17 40.70 45.65
C GLU A 741 -32.97 40.88 44.70
N TRP A 742 -32.21 39.82 44.44
CA TRP A 742 -31.08 39.86 43.51
C TRP A 742 -31.51 40.10 42.05
N ILE A 743 -32.64 39.53 41.61
CA ILE A 743 -33.22 39.81 40.29
C ILE A 743 -33.59 41.29 40.18
N ASP A 744 -34.28 41.84 41.18
CA ASP A 744 -34.71 43.24 41.19
C ASP A 744 -33.49 44.17 41.20
N LYS A 745 -32.47 43.81 41.96
CA LYS A 745 -31.19 44.55 42.02
C LYS A 745 -30.47 44.55 40.68
N LEU A 746 -30.35 43.39 40.03
CA LEU A 746 -29.75 43.26 38.71
C LEU A 746 -30.53 44.06 37.65
N ASN A 747 -31.85 44.00 37.69
CA ASN A 747 -32.71 44.74 36.75
C ASN A 747 -32.62 46.25 36.96
N LYS A 748 -32.56 46.70 38.22
CA LYS A 748 -32.33 48.10 38.56
C LYS A 748 -30.97 48.57 38.04
N TRP A 749 -29.92 47.80 38.28
CA TRP A 749 -28.57 48.11 37.79
C TRP A 749 -28.50 48.17 36.27
N LYS A 750 -29.12 47.22 35.55
CA LYS A 750 -29.22 47.26 34.08
C LYS A 750 -29.84 48.56 33.57
N LYS A 751 -30.91 49.05 34.21
CA LYS A 751 -31.55 50.32 33.86
C LYS A 751 -30.66 51.52 34.15
N GLU A 752 -30.00 51.53 35.31
CA GLU A 752 -29.05 52.59 35.69
C GLU A 752 -27.86 52.65 34.75
N CYS A 753 -27.28 51.51 34.36
CA CYS A 753 -26.19 51.46 33.38
C CYS A 753 -26.57 52.06 32.03
N ILE A 754 -27.77 51.76 31.54
CA ILE A 754 -28.28 52.32 30.28
C ILE A 754 -28.48 53.83 30.43
N SER A 755 -29.08 54.28 31.54
CA SER A 755 -29.27 55.71 31.82
C SER A 755 -27.93 56.45 31.91
N LEU A 756 -26.93 55.89 32.57
CA LEU A 756 -25.58 56.46 32.68
C LEU A 756 -24.90 56.54 31.31
N ARG A 757 -24.99 55.51 30.47
CA ARG A 757 -24.41 55.54 29.11
C ARG A 757 -25.11 56.54 28.20
N ASN A 758 -26.42 56.71 28.34
CA ASN A 758 -27.16 57.73 27.58
C ASN A 758 -26.79 59.15 28.04
N THR A 759 -26.58 59.34 29.35
CA THR A 759 -26.23 60.65 29.93
C THR A 759 -24.77 61.00 29.67
N TYR A 760 -23.87 60.00 29.69
CA TYR A 760 -22.44 60.14 29.49
C TYR A 760 -21.98 59.20 28.37
N PRO A 761 -22.06 59.63 27.09
CA PRO A 761 -21.68 58.79 25.94
C PRO A 761 -20.24 58.25 26.02
N GLY A 762 -19.34 58.97 26.70
CA GLY A 762 -17.97 58.51 26.95
C GLY A 762 -17.87 57.18 27.71
N LEU A 763 -18.88 56.83 28.51
CA LEU A 763 -18.96 55.52 29.19
C LEU A 763 -19.26 54.36 28.23
N ALA A 764 -19.66 54.62 26.99
CA ALA A 764 -19.88 53.57 26.00
C ALA A 764 -18.56 52.94 25.49
N TYR A 765 -17.43 53.64 25.67
CA TYR A 765 -16.10 53.13 25.31
C TYR A 765 -15.54 52.12 26.30
N PHE A 766 -16.19 51.94 27.45
CA PHE A 766 -15.75 51.04 28.52
C PHE A 766 -16.87 50.07 28.89
N THR A 767 -16.50 48.84 29.24
CA THR A 767 -17.35 47.97 30.06
C THR A 767 -17.52 48.62 31.44
N MET A 768 -18.60 48.29 32.16
CA MET A 768 -18.83 48.90 33.47
C MET A 768 -17.75 48.51 34.49
N ASN A 769 -17.16 47.31 34.37
CA ASN A 769 -16.00 46.89 35.17
C ASN A 769 -14.77 47.76 34.88
N GLU A 770 -14.47 48.05 33.60
CA GLU A 770 -13.37 48.94 33.22
C GLU A 770 -13.61 50.37 33.71
N ALA A 771 -14.85 50.86 33.60
CA ALA A 771 -15.23 52.17 34.09
C ALA A 771 -15.05 52.28 35.61
N GLN A 772 -15.43 51.25 36.38
CA GLN A 772 -15.21 51.21 37.82
C GLN A 772 -13.75 51.13 38.19
N HIS A 773 -12.96 50.32 37.48
CA HIS A 773 -11.52 50.26 37.70
C HIS A 773 -10.84 51.62 37.41
N LEU A 774 -11.29 52.33 36.37
CA LEU A 774 -10.85 53.70 36.08
C LEU A 774 -11.25 54.66 37.20
N ILE A 775 -12.49 54.58 37.70
CA ILE A 775 -12.96 55.39 38.83
C ILE A 775 -12.10 55.11 40.08
N GLU A 776 -11.81 53.86 40.40
CA GLU A 776 -10.93 53.51 41.53
C GLU A 776 -9.52 54.04 41.35
N LYS A 777 -8.93 53.94 40.16
CA LYS A 777 -7.61 54.51 39.85
C LYS A 777 -7.62 56.03 39.95
N MET A 778 -8.64 56.70 39.40
CA MET A 778 -8.79 58.14 39.48
C MET A 778 -9.00 58.61 40.92
N ASN A 779 -9.79 57.88 41.72
CA ASN A 779 -9.96 58.16 43.14
C ASN A 779 -8.65 57.96 43.92
N LYS A 780 -7.88 56.91 43.62
CA LYS A 780 -6.53 56.70 44.19
C LYS A 780 -5.59 57.85 43.83
N ILE A 781 -5.53 58.25 42.55
CA ILE A 781 -4.73 59.39 42.08
C ILE A 781 -5.19 60.69 42.77
N SER A 782 -6.50 60.91 42.89
CA SER A 782 -7.07 62.09 43.56
C SER A 782 -6.84 62.09 45.07
N SER A 783 -6.63 60.92 45.67
CA SER A 783 -6.27 60.79 47.09
C SER A 783 -4.78 60.98 47.37
N PHE A 784 -3.93 61.06 46.33
CA PHE A 784 -2.56 61.53 46.48
C PHE A 784 -2.58 63.06 46.52
N ASP A 785 -2.48 63.59 47.74
CA ASP A 785 -2.42 65.03 48.01
C ASP A 785 -1.27 65.71 47.23
N CYS A 786 -1.50 66.96 46.84
CA CYS A 786 -0.77 67.76 45.85
C CYS A 786 0.68 68.16 46.24
N GLY A 787 1.49 67.24 46.76
CA GLY A 787 2.87 67.47 47.20
C GLY A 787 3.96 66.73 46.40
N CYS A 788 3.60 65.89 45.41
CA CYS A 788 4.56 65.00 44.74
C CYS A 788 4.65 65.17 43.20
N TRP A 789 4.25 66.33 42.65
CA TRP A 789 4.36 66.59 41.20
C TRP A 789 5.60 67.42 40.78
N ASP A 790 6.50 67.77 41.70
CA ASP A 790 7.76 68.51 41.39
C ASP A 790 8.97 67.58 41.09
N GLY A 791 8.71 66.43 40.48
CA GLY A 791 9.77 65.46 40.18
C GLY A 791 9.39 64.44 39.12
N LEU A 792 8.92 64.90 37.96
CA LEU A 792 8.86 64.13 36.72
C LEU A 792 9.18 65.01 35.52
#